data_AF-A0A847HMU2-F1
#
_entry.id   AF-A0A847HMU2-F1
#
_cell.length_a   1.000
_cell.length_b   1.000
_cell.length_c   1.000
_cell.angle_alpha   90.00
_cell.angle_beta   90.00
_cell.angle_gamma   90.00
#
_symmetry.space_group_name_H-M   'P 1'
#
loop_
_entity.id
_entity.type
_entity.pdbx_description
1 polymer ?
#
loop_
_entity_poly.entity_id
_entity_poly.type
_entity_poly.pdbx_seq_one_letter_code
_entity_poly.pdbx_strand_id
1 'polypeptide(L)'
;MKADLPTLLCERPLSVARLGAACFAEMEAYMLPQSSAEPVYVNYELFGLSPDNVRERSELKQAVKTGLMLTLDRSRADDSKPPIKVAVDRQADPMNMSLNGNLGSGRAVYFGRCFNLKGIGRTVLATSTDPNHSNGNLDLVSALWEAICANVLNTNLKTGSAPVLAVIDTKQQIRVPWREGLYPGGFIIRIDQNGELDRPTHLFYLNENVAAEKLREFTENLARQDAEKFIERILHGCWSVGNVSIGGHMIDYDTVFALRSRAPQWSYRPNWLSNFFGVEGDGQKKLLKAMLNHPINRDKLSIREAYRLFDETRAKHLQTRSYDLIGLDSERPFVSRRLSQDEFIEMTTIFEELSLKMSANFKATAPWDEENPSLHIFDFSNFFRYAPLFFDIDALSDQKAVGLIRNPAARLCHSKVAGMPESLEQKMRKKYVVSSQEELQKLDLKALRFITLYKTLLGEYRASAPESWNKLVLKAFVVNEERTYMNCRPGNDVLVALVQNLQQRVFKPEEFSLRIQALIMACDRTMKNRLHGSCFSNIRLYMDGFSALLLGDNAMFKPVLALFNDRPGAGELSDNVRVEYENRPHRCKAEISGEVTYLIGPELPFNRLYDLVPDSFRFFDGTQELTLTEISRAKPPSE
;
A
#
# COMPACT_ATOMS: atom_id res chain seq x y z
N MET A 1 1.81 20.31 -1.26
CA MET A 1 2.01 21.29 -2.35
C MET A 1 1.88 22.70 -1.78
N LYS A 2 2.69 23.67 -2.22
CA LYS A 2 2.69 25.05 -1.68
C LYS A 2 1.85 26.05 -2.50
N ALA A 3 1.50 25.71 -3.74
CA ALA A 3 0.68 26.54 -4.63
C ALA A 3 -0.77 26.03 -4.63
N ASP A 4 -1.73 26.91 -4.91
CA ASP A 4 -3.13 26.53 -5.11
C ASP A 4 -3.34 25.77 -6.43
N LEU A 5 -4.44 25.02 -6.52
CA LEU A 5 -4.73 24.23 -7.72
C LEU A 5 -4.87 25.09 -8.99
N PRO A 6 -5.58 26.23 -8.99
CA PRO A 6 -5.70 27.08 -10.18
C PRO A 6 -4.35 27.49 -10.79
N THR A 7 -3.38 27.85 -9.96
CA THR A 7 -2.02 28.17 -10.42
C THR A 7 -1.38 26.96 -11.10
N LEU A 8 -1.47 25.79 -10.47
CA LEU A 8 -0.90 24.55 -11.00
C LEU A 8 -1.51 24.14 -12.35
N LEU A 9 -2.78 24.45 -12.60
CA LEU A 9 -3.45 24.09 -13.87
C LEU A 9 -3.03 24.96 -15.06
N CYS A 10 -2.59 26.20 -14.81
CA CYS A 10 -2.16 27.13 -15.86
C CYS A 10 -0.73 26.89 -16.36
N GLU A 11 0.03 26.04 -15.67
CA GLU A 11 1.41 25.76 -16.00
C GLU A 11 1.57 24.58 -16.96
N ARG A 12 2.70 24.53 -17.66
CA ARG A 12 3.06 23.38 -18.50
C ARG A 12 3.48 22.18 -17.63
N PRO A 13 3.23 20.94 -18.07
CA PRO A 13 3.70 19.76 -17.36
C PRO A 13 5.20 19.75 -17.14
N LEU A 14 5.62 19.55 -15.89
CA LEU A 14 7.03 19.40 -15.51
C LEU A 14 7.65 18.17 -16.18
N SER A 15 6.88 17.12 -16.44
CA SER A 15 7.35 15.93 -17.16
C SER A 15 7.86 16.25 -18.56
N VAL A 16 7.23 17.19 -19.28
CA VAL A 16 7.69 17.66 -20.59
C VAL A 16 9.03 18.39 -20.46
N ALA A 17 9.24 19.14 -19.38
CA ALA A 17 10.52 19.80 -19.13
C ALA A 17 11.62 18.80 -18.73
N ARG A 18 11.29 17.76 -17.95
CA ARG A 18 12.26 16.75 -17.50
C ARG A 18 12.68 15.77 -18.60
N LEU A 19 11.73 15.25 -19.37
CA LEU A 19 11.97 14.22 -20.39
C LEU A 19 12.14 14.80 -21.81
N GLY A 20 11.88 16.09 -21.99
CA GLY A 20 11.94 16.77 -23.28
C GLY A 20 10.70 16.55 -24.15
N ALA A 21 10.35 17.56 -24.95
CA ALA A 21 9.14 17.56 -25.77
C ALA A 21 9.07 16.41 -26.80
N ALA A 22 10.21 15.91 -27.27
CA ALA A 22 10.26 14.77 -28.19
C ALA A 22 9.71 13.46 -27.57
N CYS A 23 9.72 13.36 -26.24
CA CYS A 23 9.15 12.22 -25.52
C CYS A 23 7.61 12.27 -25.49
N PHE A 24 6.96 13.32 -26.01
CA PHE A 24 5.51 13.48 -25.91
C PHE A 24 4.84 13.63 -27.27
N ALA A 25 3.62 13.10 -27.36
CA ALA A 25 2.64 13.49 -28.36
C ALA A 25 1.68 14.50 -27.73
N GLU A 26 1.29 15.55 -28.47
CA GLU A 26 0.18 16.41 -28.06
C GLU A 26 -1.15 15.80 -28.54
N MET A 27 -2.20 15.95 -27.74
CA MET A 27 -3.57 15.69 -28.15
C MET A 27 -4.55 16.63 -27.46
N GLU A 28 -5.79 16.67 -27.94
CA GLU A 28 -6.86 17.41 -27.30
C GLU A 28 -7.61 16.54 -26.28
N ALA A 29 -7.91 17.14 -25.13
CA ALA A 29 -8.85 16.65 -24.14
C ALA A 29 -10.00 17.65 -23.98
N TYR A 30 -11.12 17.18 -23.43
CA TYR A 30 -12.34 17.93 -23.31
C TYR A 30 -12.85 17.87 -21.87
N MET A 31 -13.41 18.97 -21.37
CA MET A 31 -14.07 18.96 -20.06
C MET A 31 -15.32 18.07 -20.12
N LEU A 32 -15.53 17.27 -19.08
CA LEU A 32 -16.77 16.53 -18.87
C LEU A 32 -17.86 17.45 -18.27
N PRO A 33 -19.13 17.31 -18.69
CA PRO A 33 -20.25 17.94 -18.02
C PRO A 33 -20.33 17.53 -16.55
N GLN A 34 -20.62 18.47 -15.65
CA GLN A 34 -20.72 18.21 -14.20
C GLN A 34 -21.82 17.21 -13.83
N SER A 35 -22.83 17.03 -14.69
CA SER A 35 -23.87 16.02 -14.51
C SER A 35 -23.38 14.60 -14.82
N SER A 36 -22.33 14.47 -15.63
CA SER A 36 -21.83 13.20 -16.16
C SER A 36 -20.73 12.56 -15.32
N ALA A 37 -20.14 13.26 -14.38
CA ALA A 37 -19.06 12.74 -13.56
C ALA A 37 -18.96 13.49 -12.24
N GLU A 38 -18.30 12.91 -11.24
CA GLU A 38 -18.05 13.57 -9.95
C GLU A 38 -16.84 13.00 -9.21
N PRO A 39 -16.10 13.83 -8.43
CA PRO A 39 -15.07 13.33 -7.54
C PRO A 39 -15.71 12.57 -6.38
N VAL A 40 -15.34 11.30 -6.24
CA VAL A 40 -15.76 10.42 -5.13
C VAL A 40 -14.68 10.31 -4.05
N TYR A 41 -13.46 10.76 -4.36
CA TYR A 41 -12.36 10.86 -3.40
C TYR A 41 -11.45 12.03 -3.74
N VAL A 42 -11.01 12.78 -2.73
CA VAL A 42 -9.97 13.82 -2.83
C VAL A 42 -9.01 13.70 -1.64
N ASN A 43 -7.72 13.67 -1.91
CA ASN A 43 -6.65 13.64 -0.91
C ASN A 43 -6.22 15.07 -0.54
N TYR A 44 -6.91 15.63 0.45
CA TYR A 44 -6.67 16.97 0.97
C TYR A 44 -5.28 17.14 1.63
N GLU A 45 -4.71 16.05 2.15
CA GLU A 45 -3.42 16.08 2.85
C GLU A 45 -2.25 16.42 1.90
N LEU A 46 -2.38 16.16 0.60
CA LEU A 46 -1.38 16.57 -0.41
C LEU A 46 -1.25 18.09 -0.54
N PHE A 47 -2.26 18.84 -0.10
CA PHE A 47 -2.26 20.30 0.03
C PHE A 47 -2.05 20.78 1.47
N GLY A 48 -1.75 19.87 2.41
CA GLY A 48 -1.53 20.21 3.82
C GLY A 48 -2.82 20.58 4.57
N LEU A 49 -3.99 20.23 4.03
CA LEU A 49 -5.28 20.57 4.62
C LEU A 49 -5.72 19.49 5.62
N SER A 50 -6.04 19.90 6.85
CA SER A 50 -6.61 19.06 7.90
C SER A 50 -8.14 18.93 7.75
N PRO A 51 -8.79 18.01 8.49
CA PRO A 51 -10.25 17.90 8.51
C PRO A 51 -10.97 19.22 8.85
N ASP A 52 -10.34 20.08 9.66
CA ASP A 52 -10.91 21.35 10.13
C ASP A 52 -10.83 22.48 9.09
N ASN A 53 -10.04 22.31 8.03
CA ASN A 53 -9.95 23.26 6.90
C ASN A 53 -11.16 23.13 5.95
N VAL A 54 -12.38 23.24 6.47
CA VAL A 54 -13.62 22.95 5.73
C VAL A 54 -13.75 23.77 4.45
N ARG A 55 -13.42 25.07 4.52
CA ARG A 55 -13.53 26.00 3.39
C ARG A 55 -12.54 25.64 2.28
N GLU A 56 -11.26 25.51 2.61
CA GLU A 56 -10.18 25.23 1.67
C GLU A 56 -10.35 23.84 1.03
N ARG A 57 -10.86 22.87 1.79
CA ARG A 57 -11.23 21.55 1.25
C ARG A 57 -12.35 21.67 0.21
N SER A 58 -13.38 22.47 0.49
CA SER A 58 -14.47 22.74 -0.47
C SER A 58 -13.94 23.42 -1.74
N GLU A 59 -13.07 24.42 -1.59
CA GLU A 59 -12.43 25.13 -2.71
C GLU A 59 -11.56 24.18 -3.55
N LEU A 60 -10.75 23.31 -2.94
CA LEU A 60 -9.96 22.31 -3.66
C LEU A 60 -10.84 21.30 -4.41
N LYS A 61 -11.89 20.78 -3.77
CA LYS A 61 -12.85 19.86 -4.42
C LYS A 61 -13.50 20.53 -5.63
N GLN A 62 -13.88 21.80 -5.50
CA GLN A 62 -14.47 22.56 -6.60
C GLN A 62 -13.46 22.79 -7.73
N ALA A 63 -12.20 23.09 -7.42
CA ALA A 63 -11.16 23.26 -8.43
C ALA A 63 -10.85 21.95 -9.18
N VAL A 64 -10.87 20.79 -8.50
CA VAL A 64 -10.80 19.48 -9.16
C VAL A 64 -11.97 19.30 -10.12
N LYS A 65 -13.19 19.65 -9.70
CA LYS A 65 -14.40 19.54 -10.53
C LYS A 65 -14.32 20.39 -11.80
N THR A 66 -13.85 21.62 -11.68
CA THR A 66 -13.88 22.59 -12.80
C THR A 66 -12.65 22.54 -13.69
N GLY A 67 -11.53 21.95 -13.22
CA GLY A 67 -10.25 21.98 -13.93
C GLY A 67 -9.66 20.63 -14.31
N LEU A 68 -10.08 19.52 -13.70
CA LEU A 68 -9.44 18.20 -13.88
C LEU A 68 -10.40 17.08 -14.30
N MET A 69 -11.68 17.39 -14.48
CA MET A 69 -12.65 16.43 -15.00
C MET A 69 -12.59 16.35 -16.54
N LEU A 70 -11.60 15.63 -17.05
CA LEU A 70 -11.30 15.55 -18.49
C LEU A 70 -11.69 14.21 -19.12
N THR A 71 -11.96 14.24 -20.43
CA THR A 71 -12.10 13.06 -21.30
C THR A 71 -11.41 13.27 -22.63
N LEU A 72 -10.99 12.19 -23.28
CA LEU A 72 -10.46 12.20 -24.65
C LEU A 72 -11.55 11.94 -25.71
N ASP A 73 -12.77 11.64 -25.27
CA ASP A 73 -13.91 11.39 -26.14
C ASP A 73 -14.74 12.66 -26.32
N ARG A 74 -14.63 13.25 -27.52
CA ARG A 74 -15.34 14.48 -27.89
C ARG A 74 -16.86 14.34 -27.78
N SER A 75 -17.42 13.15 -27.97
CA SER A 75 -18.89 12.94 -27.88
C SER A 75 -19.43 13.13 -26.47
N ARG A 76 -18.54 13.17 -25.47
CA ARG A 76 -18.86 13.35 -24.05
C ARG A 76 -18.48 14.73 -23.53
N ALA A 77 -18.01 15.62 -24.39
CA ALA A 77 -17.53 16.94 -24.01
C ALA A 77 -18.69 17.84 -23.53
N ASP A 78 -18.37 18.76 -22.62
CA ASP A 78 -19.15 19.99 -22.44
C ASP A 78 -18.81 20.95 -23.58
N ASP A 79 -19.68 21.00 -24.60
CA ASP A 79 -19.50 21.83 -25.80
C ASP A 79 -19.38 23.34 -25.50
N SER A 80 -19.71 23.79 -24.29
CA SER A 80 -19.51 25.18 -23.85
C SER A 80 -18.05 25.51 -23.51
N LYS A 81 -17.18 24.50 -23.40
CA LYS A 81 -15.77 24.66 -23.03
C LYS A 81 -14.85 24.36 -24.21
N PRO A 82 -13.78 25.15 -24.41
CA PRO A 82 -12.82 24.88 -25.47
C PRO A 82 -12.01 23.60 -25.17
N PRO A 83 -11.49 22.91 -26.19
CA PRO A 83 -10.56 21.80 -26.00
C PRO A 83 -9.28 22.26 -25.31
N ILE A 84 -8.68 21.35 -24.53
CA ILE A 84 -7.48 21.56 -23.74
C ILE A 84 -6.36 20.70 -24.35
N LYS A 85 -5.19 21.30 -24.55
CA LYS A 85 -4.00 20.54 -24.96
C LYS A 85 -3.44 19.74 -23.79
N VAL A 86 -3.21 18.46 -24.03
CA VAL A 86 -2.59 17.54 -23.07
C VAL A 86 -1.43 16.80 -23.72
N ALA A 87 -0.48 16.34 -22.91
CA ALA A 87 0.71 15.63 -23.37
C ALA A 87 0.62 14.13 -23.06
N VAL A 88 1.01 13.28 -24.00
CA VAL A 88 1.01 11.81 -23.86
C VAL A 88 2.42 11.30 -24.06
N ASP A 89 2.99 10.65 -23.04
CA ASP A 89 4.37 10.16 -23.06
C ASP A 89 4.55 8.94 -23.95
N ARG A 90 5.62 8.98 -24.75
CA ARG A 90 6.10 7.93 -25.65
C ARG A 90 7.12 7.08 -24.91
N GLN A 91 7.05 5.77 -25.13
CA GLN A 91 7.89 4.81 -24.42
C GLN A 91 8.37 3.73 -25.39
N ALA A 92 9.52 3.13 -25.08
CA ALA A 92 10.01 1.93 -25.76
C ALA A 92 10.27 0.84 -24.71
N ASP A 93 9.77 -0.36 -24.98
CA ASP A 93 9.88 -1.49 -24.08
C ASP A 93 10.82 -2.55 -24.67
N PRO A 94 12.09 -2.58 -24.24
CA PRO A 94 13.08 -3.53 -24.75
C PRO A 94 12.84 -4.96 -24.25
N MET A 95 11.96 -5.16 -23.26
CA MET A 95 11.65 -6.47 -22.68
C MET A 95 10.34 -7.05 -23.22
N ASN A 96 9.57 -6.27 -23.99
CA ASN A 96 8.27 -6.67 -24.55
C ASN A 96 7.32 -7.24 -23.48
N MET A 97 7.22 -6.54 -22.35
CA MET A 97 6.42 -6.92 -21.18
C MET A 97 5.36 -5.87 -20.78
N SER A 98 5.68 -4.57 -20.84
CA SER A 98 4.85 -3.50 -20.28
C SER A 98 3.93 -2.81 -21.30
N LEU A 99 4.38 -2.64 -22.55
CA LEU A 99 3.62 -1.83 -23.53
C LEU A 99 2.62 -2.64 -24.37
N ASN A 100 2.80 -3.96 -24.50
CA ASN A 100 1.88 -4.86 -25.20
C ASN A 100 1.45 -4.35 -26.60
N GLY A 101 2.38 -3.79 -27.37
CA GLY A 101 2.14 -3.26 -28.73
C GLY A 101 1.72 -1.77 -28.79
N ASN A 102 1.62 -1.09 -27.66
CA ASN A 102 1.44 0.37 -27.61
C ASN A 102 2.77 1.12 -27.79
N LEU A 103 2.70 2.40 -28.20
CA LEU A 103 3.86 3.27 -28.39
C LEU A 103 4.16 4.19 -27.19
N GLY A 104 3.46 3.98 -26.06
CA GLY A 104 3.49 4.86 -24.89
C GLY A 104 2.26 4.70 -24.02
N SER A 105 1.94 5.74 -23.26
CA SER A 105 0.74 5.75 -22.40
C SER A 105 -0.55 5.60 -23.21
N GLY A 106 -1.18 4.43 -23.15
CA GLY A 106 -2.40 4.15 -23.91
C GLY A 106 -3.69 4.76 -23.33
N ARG A 107 -3.67 5.18 -22.06
CA ARG A 107 -4.85 5.70 -21.34
C ARG A 107 -4.55 6.80 -20.32
N ALA A 108 -3.37 7.41 -20.41
CA ALA A 108 -2.94 8.43 -19.47
C ALA A 108 -2.38 9.65 -20.19
N VAL A 109 -2.63 10.83 -19.63
CA VAL A 109 -2.13 12.11 -20.16
C VAL A 109 -1.60 13.00 -19.04
N TYR A 110 -0.72 13.93 -19.38
CA TYR A 110 -0.23 14.98 -18.51
C TYR A 110 -0.92 16.30 -18.81
N PHE A 111 -1.31 17.01 -17.74
CA PHE A 111 -1.92 18.33 -17.80
C PHE A 111 -1.55 19.14 -16.55
N GLY A 112 -1.53 20.48 -16.67
CA GLY A 112 -1.04 21.36 -15.61
C GLY A 112 0.42 21.05 -15.23
N ARG A 113 0.91 21.66 -14.15
CA ARG A 113 2.28 21.52 -13.66
C ARG A 113 2.67 20.06 -13.40
N CYS A 114 1.81 19.28 -12.75
CA CYS A 114 2.18 17.98 -12.18
C CYS A 114 1.07 16.92 -12.21
N PHE A 115 0.00 17.09 -13.00
CA PHE A 115 -1.10 16.12 -13.01
C PHE A 115 -0.93 15.10 -14.12
N ASN A 116 -1.05 13.82 -13.76
CA ASN A 116 -1.20 12.74 -14.71
C ASN A 116 -2.57 12.07 -14.53
N LEU A 117 -3.42 12.17 -15.55
CA LEU A 117 -4.79 11.66 -15.52
C LEU A 117 -4.83 10.30 -16.23
N LYS A 118 -5.16 9.23 -15.51
CA LYS A 118 -5.20 7.84 -16.02
C LYS A 118 -6.62 7.30 -16.03
N GLY A 119 -7.09 6.84 -17.19
CA GLY A 119 -8.43 6.30 -17.42
C GLY A 119 -9.40 7.26 -18.13
N ILE A 120 -8.91 8.36 -18.70
CA ILE A 120 -9.76 9.39 -19.32
C ILE A 120 -10.15 9.11 -20.78
N GLY A 121 -9.75 7.95 -21.32
CA GLY A 121 -10.00 7.54 -22.70
C GLY A 121 -8.75 7.04 -23.42
N ARG A 122 -8.93 6.62 -24.68
CA ARG A 122 -7.86 6.08 -25.52
C ARG A 122 -6.98 7.22 -26.05
N THR A 123 -5.67 7.10 -25.90
CA THR A 123 -4.71 8.08 -26.43
C THR A 123 -4.31 7.75 -27.87
N VAL A 124 -3.64 8.70 -28.52
CA VAL A 124 -3.01 8.48 -29.85
C VAL A 124 -1.88 7.43 -29.83
N LEU A 125 -1.42 7.00 -28.66
CA LEU A 125 -0.34 6.01 -28.50
C LEU A 125 -0.84 4.59 -28.19
N ALA A 126 -2.16 4.42 -27.99
CA ALA A 126 -2.81 3.13 -27.82
C ALA A 126 -2.97 2.41 -29.17
N THR A 127 -1.88 1.88 -29.71
CA THR A 127 -1.80 1.25 -31.04
C THR A 127 -1.98 -0.27 -31.02
N SER A 128 -2.01 -0.91 -29.84
CA SER A 128 -2.17 -2.36 -29.76
C SER A 128 -3.49 -2.81 -30.39
N THR A 129 -3.43 -3.92 -31.13
CA THR A 129 -4.60 -4.58 -31.72
C THR A 129 -5.38 -5.40 -30.70
N ASP A 130 -4.83 -5.62 -29.50
CA ASP A 130 -5.54 -6.29 -28.42
C ASP A 130 -6.56 -5.30 -27.79
N PRO A 131 -7.87 -5.59 -27.87
CA PRO A 131 -8.90 -4.77 -27.23
C PRO A 131 -8.69 -4.58 -25.72
N ASN A 132 -7.97 -5.51 -25.08
CA ASN A 132 -7.66 -5.48 -23.65
C ASN A 132 -6.62 -4.42 -23.30
N HIS A 133 -5.77 -4.05 -24.26
CA HIS A 133 -4.62 -3.17 -24.04
C HIS A 133 -4.78 -1.77 -24.68
N SER A 134 -5.89 -1.52 -25.38
CA SER A 134 -6.12 -0.29 -26.15
C SER A 134 -7.49 0.38 -25.96
N ASN A 135 -8.32 -0.04 -25.00
CA ASN A 135 -9.66 0.54 -24.84
C ASN A 135 -9.69 1.91 -24.15
N GLY A 136 -8.61 2.33 -23.48
CA GLY A 136 -8.55 3.64 -22.82
C GLY A 136 -9.25 3.73 -21.46
N ASN A 137 -9.93 2.66 -21.03
CA ASN A 137 -10.83 2.66 -19.88
C ASN A 137 -10.12 2.25 -18.58
N LEU A 138 -10.71 2.66 -17.46
CA LEU A 138 -10.40 2.21 -16.11
C LEU A 138 -11.72 2.11 -15.34
N ASP A 139 -11.96 1.01 -14.62
CA ASP A 139 -13.15 0.90 -13.77
C ASP A 139 -12.92 1.56 -12.41
N LEU A 140 -14.02 1.96 -11.77
CA LEU A 140 -14.00 2.71 -10.52
C LEU A 140 -13.34 1.93 -9.37
N VAL A 141 -13.50 0.61 -9.32
CA VAL A 141 -12.85 -0.22 -8.29
C VAL A 141 -11.34 -0.20 -8.49
N SER A 142 -10.87 -0.39 -9.73
CA SER A 142 -9.43 -0.31 -10.05
C SER A 142 -8.86 1.08 -9.78
N ALA A 143 -9.58 2.15 -10.14
CA ALA A 143 -9.20 3.53 -9.86
C ALA A 143 -9.05 3.80 -8.35
N LEU A 144 -10.02 3.36 -7.54
CA LEU A 144 -9.97 3.49 -6.08
C LEU A 144 -8.88 2.61 -5.45
N TRP A 145 -8.68 1.40 -5.97
CA TRP A 145 -7.62 0.51 -5.51
C TRP A 145 -6.23 1.13 -5.71
N GLU A 146 -6.00 1.71 -6.89
CA GLU A 146 -4.76 2.45 -7.17
C GLU A 146 -4.60 3.66 -6.25
N ALA A 147 -5.68 4.41 -5.98
CA ALA A 147 -5.63 5.52 -5.05
C ALA A 147 -5.29 5.11 -3.61
N ILE A 148 -5.89 4.03 -3.11
CA ILE A 148 -5.62 3.49 -1.78
C ILE A 148 -4.16 3.06 -1.69
N CYS A 149 -3.70 2.22 -2.63
CA CYS A 149 -2.33 1.72 -2.64
C CYS A 149 -1.31 2.86 -2.76
N ALA A 150 -1.49 3.76 -3.73
CA ALA A 150 -0.56 4.85 -3.96
C ALA A 150 -0.43 5.76 -2.73
N ASN A 151 -1.54 6.15 -2.10
CA ASN A 151 -1.53 7.08 -0.97
C ASN A 151 -0.99 6.45 0.31
N VAL A 152 -1.29 5.16 0.58
CA VAL A 152 -0.67 4.44 1.71
C VAL A 152 0.83 4.28 1.46
N LEU A 153 1.23 3.84 0.26
CA LEU A 153 2.63 3.56 -0.01
C LEU A 153 3.48 4.82 -0.15
N ASN A 154 2.89 5.96 -0.50
CA ASN A 154 3.58 7.26 -0.51
C ASN A 154 4.11 7.67 0.87
N THR A 155 3.41 7.32 1.94
CA THR A 155 3.85 7.63 3.31
C THR A 155 4.69 6.52 3.92
N ASN A 156 4.45 5.27 3.52
CA ASN A 156 5.08 4.10 4.14
C ASN A 156 6.42 3.70 3.48
N LEU A 157 6.55 3.81 2.16
CA LEU A 157 7.79 3.45 1.46
C LEU A 157 8.81 4.58 1.52
N LYS A 158 10.05 4.29 1.92
CA LYS A 158 11.16 5.27 1.87
C LYS A 158 11.63 5.57 0.44
N THR A 159 11.30 4.71 -0.52
CA THR A 159 11.54 4.95 -1.96
C THR A 159 10.42 5.73 -2.65
N GLY A 160 9.36 6.08 -1.92
CA GLY A 160 8.23 6.86 -2.41
C GLY A 160 7.31 6.13 -3.39
N SER A 161 6.28 6.85 -3.82
CA SER A 161 5.20 6.42 -4.72
C SER A 161 4.73 7.63 -5.55
N ALA A 162 3.85 7.42 -6.55
CA ALA A 162 3.13 8.51 -7.21
C ALA A 162 1.74 8.68 -6.57
N PRO A 163 1.54 9.62 -5.62
CA PRO A 163 0.29 9.71 -4.88
C PRO A 163 -0.89 10.16 -5.77
N VAL A 164 -2.10 9.76 -5.38
CA VAL A 164 -3.33 10.10 -6.09
C VAL A 164 -4.04 11.25 -5.37
N LEU A 165 -4.24 12.34 -6.09
CA LEU A 165 -5.01 13.49 -5.63
C LEU A 165 -6.50 13.21 -5.59
N ALA A 166 -7.06 12.60 -6.63
CA ALA A 166 -8.50 12.40 -6.70
C ALA A 166 -8.89 11.20 -7.56
N VAL A 167 -10.07 10.64 -7.26
CA VAL A 167 -10.75 9.64 -8.08
C VAL A 167 -12.08 10.19 -8.52
N ILE A 168 -12.36 10.10 -9.82
CA ILE A 168 -13.57 10.60 -10.45
C ILE A 168 -14.42 9.41 -10.89
N ASP A 169 -15.67 9.36 -10.41
CA ASP A 169 -16.70 8.47 -10.97
C ASP A 169 -17.26 9.14 -12.23
N THR A 170 -17.22 8.40 -13.35
CA THR A 170 -17.69 8.90 -14.65
C THR A 170 -19.17 8.63 -14.90
N LYS A 171 -19.88 8.04 -13.93
CA LYS A 171 -21.30 7.63 -14.00
C LYS A 171 -21.65 6.73 -15.20
N GLN A 172 -20.64 6.29 -15.94
CA GLN A 172 -20.77 5.45 -17.12
C GLN A 172 -20.55 4.00 -16.76
N GLN A 173 -21.21 3.14 -17.51
CA GLN A 173 -20.99 1.71 -17.48
C GLN A 173 -20.05 1.34 -18.63
N ILE A 174 -18.87 0.85 -18.29
CA ILE A 174 -17.79 0.53 -19.23
C ILE A 174 -17.54 -0.98 -19.29
N ARG A 175 -17.04 -1.45 -20.43
CA ARG A 175 -16.45 -2.79 -20.52
C ARG A 175 -14.99 -2.72 -20.12
N VAL A 176 -14.58 -3.66 -19.27
CA VAL A 176 -13.18 -3.90 -18.94
C VAL A 176 -12.78 -5.32 -19.35
N PRO A 177 -11.52 -5.54 -19.73
CA PRO A 177 -11.11 -6.82 -20.31
C PRO A 177 -10.87 -7.94 -19.29
N TRP A 178 -10.73 -7.61 -18.01
CA TRP A 178 -10.48 -8.57 -16.93
C TRP A 178 -11.77 -9.07 -16.24
N ARG A 179 -12.95 -8.62 -16.66
CA ARG A 179 -14.24 -9.02 -16.07
C ARG A 179 -15.35 -9.05 -17.11
N GLU A 180 -16.27 -10.01 -17.01
CA GLU A 180 -17.46 -10.06 -17.87
C GLU A 180 -18.50 -9.02 -17.42
N GLY A 181 -19.15 -8.36 -18.39
CA GLY A 181 -20.22 -7.40 -18.13
C GLY A 181 -19.78 -5.95 -18.21
N LEU A 182 -20.61 -5.08 -17.63
CA LEU A 182 -20.38 -3.65 -17.54
C LEU A 182 -20.11 -3.24 -16.09
N TYR A 183 -19.20 -2.30 -15.92
CA TYR A 183 -18.75 -1.83 -14.60
C TYR A 183 -18.76 -0.29 -14.55
N PRO A 184 -18.98 0.31 -13.37
CA PRO A 184 -18.84 1.75 -13.20
C PRO A 184 -17.44 2.20 -13.64
N GLY A 185 -17.37 3.17 -14.55
CA GLY A 185 -16.14 3.74 -15.06
C GLY A 185 -15.58 4.80 -14.12
N GLY A 186 -14.27 4.83 -13.96
CA GLY A 186 -13.60 5.86 -13.17
C GLY A 186 -12.25 6.24 -13.75
N PHE A 187 -11.70 7.35 -13.29
CA PHE A 187 -10.30 7.69 -13.57
C PHE A 187 -9.65 8.34 -12.36
N ILE A 188 -8.32 8.33 -12.37
CA ILE A 188 -7.50 8.88 -11.28
C ILE A 188 -6.69 10.08 -11.74
N ILE A 189 -6.42 10.97 -10.81
CA ILE A 189 -5.50 12.10 -10.97
C ILE A 189 -4.29 11.81 -10.08
N ARG A 190 -3.16 11.45 -10.69
CA ARG A 190 -1.87 11.22 -10.03
C ARG A 190 -1.07 12.51 -9.97
N ILE A 191 -0.25 12.66 -8.93
CA ILE A 191 0.73 13.74 -8.82
C ILE A 191 2.10 13.21 -9.28
N ASP A 192 2.69 13.90 -10.26
CA ASP A 192 4.03 13.69 -10.78
C ASP A 192 4.82 15.00 -10.69
N GLN A 193 5.32 15.30 -9.50
CA GLN A 193 6.00 16.55 -9.20
C GLN A 193 7.50 16.45 -9.49
N ASN A 194 8.13 15.33 -9.17
CA ASN A 194 9.58 15.14 -9.20
C ASN A 194 10.02 13.96 -10.09
N GLY A 195 9.14 13.45 -10.96
CA GLY A 195 9.46 12.30 -11.82
C GLY A 195 9.11 10.97 -11.17
N GLU A 196 8.09 10.96 -10.31
CA GLU A 196 7.53 9.74 -9.73
C GLU A 196 7.02 8.78 -10.82
N LEU A 197 6.64 9.32 -11.99
CA LEU A 197 6.20 8.55 -13.17
C LEU A 197 7.23 8.47 -14.31
N ASP A 198 8.46 8.95 -14.11
CA ASP A 198 9.51 8.90 -15.14
C ASP A 198 10.09 7.47 -15.18
N ARG A 199 9.83 6.71 -16.25
CA ARG A 199 10.17 5.28 -16.38
C ARG A 199 11.47 5.04 -17.17
N PRO A 200 12.18 3.92 -16.92
CA PRO A 200 13.31 3.50 -17.76
C PRO A 200 12.96 3.37 -19.25
N THR A 201 11.70 3.06 -19.57
CA THR A 201 11.19 2.99 -20.94
C THR A 201 11.24 4.31 -21.71
N HIS A 202 11.28 5.46 -21.02
CA HIS A 202 11.56 6.76 -21.65
C HIS A 202 13.00 6.87 -22.15
N LEU A 203 13.96 6.36 -21.38
CA LEU A 203 15.39 6.38 -21.75
C LEU A 203 15.64 5.53 -23.00
N PHE A 204 14.97 4.38 -23.10
CA PHE A 204 15.01 3.55 -24.31
C PHE A 204 14.36 4.24 -25.51
N TYR A 205 13.24 4.93 -25.32
CA TYR A 205 12.56 5.65 -26.39
C TYR A 205 13.44 6.77 -26.97
N LEU A 206 14.05 7.57 -26.10
CA LEU A 206 14.91 8.69 -26.47
C LEU A 206 16.29 8.23 -26.97
N ASN A 207 16.65 6.96 -26.73
CA ASN A 207 18.00 6.44 -26.93
C ASN A 207 19.06 7.35 -26.28
N GLU A 208 18.76 7.83 -25.07
CA GLU A 208 19.57 8.80 -24.35
C GLU A 208 20.81 8.14 -23.74
N ASN A 209 21.98 8.74 -23.92
CA ASN A 209 23.22 8.26 -23.33
C ASN A 209 23.20 8.46 -21.80
N VAL A 210 23.10 7.36 -21.05
CA VAL A 210 23.13 7.33 -19.59
C VAL A 210 24.55 7.05 -19.11
N ALA A 211 25.07 7.93 -18.26
CA ALA A 211 26.36 7.75 -17.60
C ALA A 211 26.35 6.56 -16.61
N ALA A 212 27.49 5.93 -16.38
CA ALA A 212 27.60 4.82 -15.42
C ALA A 212 27.14 5.22 -14.02
N GLU A 213 27.40 6.46 -13.58
CA GLU A 213 26.95 6.98 -12.28
C GLU A 213 25.43 6.94 -12.14
N LYS A 214 24.69 7.38 -13.18
CA LYS A 214 23.22 7.34 -13.19
C LYS A 214 22.66 5.92 -13.23
N LEU A 215 23.34 5.01 -13.93
CA LEU A 215 22.97 3.58 -13.90
C LEU A 215 23.23 2.95 -12.53
N ARG A 216 24.28 3.36 -11.80
CA ARG A 216 24.50 2.95 -10.41
C ARG A 216 23.41 3.49 -9.48
N GLU A 217 23.08 4.77 -9.60
CA GLU A 217 21.97 5.39 -8.84
C GLU A 217 20.65 4.64 -9.07
N PHE A 218 20.31 4.35 -10.33
CA PHE A 218 19.14 3.55 -10.67
C PHE A 218 19.18 2.13 -10.07
N THR A 219 20.35 1.47 -10.14
CA THR A 219 20.56 0.14 -9.55
C THR A 219 20.30 0.14 -8.05
N GLU A 220 20.82 1.14 -7.34
CA GLU A 220 20.60 1.29 -5.91
C GLU A 220 19.13 1.58 -5.59
N ASN A 221 18.47 2.45 -6.38
CA ASN A 221 17.05 2.76 -6.19
C ASN A 221 16.17 1.50 -6.34
N LEU A 222 16.43 0.65 -7.34
CA LEU A 222 15.73 -0.63 -7.51
C LEU A 222 15.98 -1.57 -6.32
N ALA A 223 17.24 -1.66 -5.87
CA ALA A 223 17.62 -2.51 -4.74
C ALA A 223 16.93 -2.08 -3.43
N ARG A 224 16.89 -0.75 -3.17
CA ARG A 224 16.16 -0.18 -2.03
C ARG A 224 14.66 -0.46 -2.14
N GLN A 225 14.07 -0.32 -3.33
CA GLN A 225 12.64 -0.62 -3.53
C GLN A 225 12.32 -2.09 -3.24
N ASP A 226 13.17 -3.03 -3.67
CA ASP A 226 12.95 -4.45 -3.39
C ASP A 226 13.00 -4.77 -1.89
N ALA A 227 13.95 -4.16 -1.17
CA ALA A 227 14.01 -4.26 0.28
C ALA A 227 12.80 -3.62 0.98
N GLU A 228 12.34 -2.44 0.52
CA GLU A 228 11.13 -1.78 1.05
C GLU A 228 9.90 -2.66 0.90
N LYS A 229 9.67 -3.25 -0.29
CA LYS A 229 8.56 -4.20 -0.50
C LYS A 229 8.62 -5.37 0.48
N PHE A 230 9.81 -5.93 0.72
CA PHE A 230 9.99 -7.04 1.67
C PHE A 230 9.64 -6.63 3.11
N ILE A 231 10.14 -5.48 3.56
CA ILE A 231 9.89 -4.93 4.91
C ILE A 231 8.40 -4.65 5.09
N GLU A 232 7.79 -3.99 4.11
CA GLU A 232 6.39 -3.54 4.17
C GLU A 232 5.38 -4.62 3.76
N ARG A 233 5.85 -5.82 3.39
CA ARG A 233 5.02 -6.94 2.93
C ARG A 233 4.13 -6.57 1.74
N ILE A 234 4.70 -5.88 0.76
CA ILE A 234 4.01 -5.44 -0.44
C ILE A 234 4.43 -6.30 -1.62
N LEU A 235 3.46 -6.96 -2.25
CA LEU A 235 3.63 -7.68 -3.51
C LEU A 235 3.21 -6.77 -4.65
N HIS A 236 4.09 -6.56 -5.65
CA HIS A 236 3.66 -5.87 -6.86
C HIS A 236 2.81 -6.78 -7.75
N GLY A 237 3.25 -8.02 -7.94
CA GLY A 237 2.48 -9.07 -8.62
C GLY A 237 2.50 -9.08 -10.14
N CYS A 238 2.78 -7.92 -10.75
CA CYS A 238 2.96 -7.76 -12.19
C CYS A 238 4.08 -6.75 -12.44
N TRP A 239 5.25 -6.98 -11.86
CA TRP A 239 6.41 -6.12 -12.10
C TRP A 239 6.79 -6.15 -13.59
N SER A 240 7.11 -4.99 -14.15
CA SER A 240 7.63 -4.83 -15.51
C SER A 240 8.52 -3.59 -15.61
N VAL A 241 9.26 -3.44 -16.72
CA VAL A 241 10.10 -2.27 -16.98
C VAL A 241 9.33 -0.96 -17.02
N GLY A 242 8.04 -1.06 -17.34
CA GLY A 242 7.11 0.04 -17.34
C GLY A 242 6.28 0.10 -16.08
N ASN A 243 6.62 -0.54 -14.95
CA ASN A 243 5.90 -0.41 -13.65
C ASN A 243 6.83 0.03 -12.50
N VAL A 244 7.96 0.65 -12.84
CA VAL A 244 8.90 1.26 -11.89
C VAL A 244 9.44 2.55 -12.47
N SER A 245 9.63 3.56 -11.64
CA SER A 245 10.29 4.81 -12.08
C SER A 245 11.81 4.72 -11.98
N ILE A 246 12.49 5.63 -12.65
CA ILE A 246 13.95 5.82 -12.58
C ILE A 246 14.37 6.18 -11.14
N GLY A 247 13.49 6.85 -10.38
CA GLY A 247 13.71 7.13 -8.96
C GLY A 247 13.51 5.92 -8.04
N GLY A 248 13.07 4.76 -8.54
CA GLY A 248 12.72 3.60 -7.72
C GLY A 248 11.33 3.68 -7.07
N HIS A 249 10.51 4.65 -7.45
CA HIS A 249 9.11 4.72 -7.00
C HIS A 249 8.33 3.52 -7.56
N MET A 250 7.49 2.94 -6.70
CA MET A 250 6.52 1.93 -7.11
C MET A 250 5.34 2.62 -7.80
N ILE A 251 4.83 2.07 -8.91
CA ILE A 251 3.74 2.66 -9.72
C ILE A 251 2.92 1.57 -10.40
N ASP A 252 1.69 1.90 -10.81
CA ASP A 252 0.72 1.00 -11.46
C ASP A 252 0.28 -0.19 -10.60
N TYR A 253 -0.80 0.06 -9.83
CA TYR A 253 -1.15 -0.71 -8.64
C TYR A 253 -2.23 -1.79 -8.82
N ASP A 254 -2.61 -2.10 -10.06
CA ASP A 254 -3.75 -2.98 -10.39
C ASP A 254 -3.64 -4.40 -9.77
N THR A 255 -2.42 -4.90 -9.59
CA THR A 255 -2.15 -6.25 -9.02
C THR A 255 -1.45 -6.20 -7.67
N VAL A 256 -1.35 -5.01 -7.07
CA VAL A 256 -0.60 -4.80 -5.83
C VAL A 256 -1.45 -5.18 -4.64
N PHE A 257 -0.86 -5.96 -3.73
CA PHE A 257 -1.51 -6.34 -2.47
C PHE A 257 -0.52 -6.27 -1.32
N ALA A 258 -1.01 -5.86 -0.16
CA ALA A 258 -0.34 -6.17 1.09
C ALA A 258 -0.51 -7.65 1.41
N LEU A 259 0.52 -8.25 1.99
CA LEU A 259 0.54 -9.66 2.35
C LEU A 259 0.45 -9.82 3.87
N ARG A 260 -0.26 -10.87 4.27
CA ARG A 260 -0.35 -11.30 5.69
C ARG A 260 0.99 -11.79 6.23
N SER A 261 1.82 -12.35 5.35
CA SER A 261 3.12 -12.92 5.68
C SER A 261 4.16 -12.60 4.61
N ARG A 262 5.42 -12.90 4.92
CA ARG A 262 6.55 -12.74 4.00
C ARG A 262 6.89 -14.01 3.21
N ALA A 263 6.06 -15.05 3.31
CA ALA A 263 6.23 -16.23 2.46
C ALA A 263 5.94 -15.88 0.98
N PRO A 264 6.62 -16.55 0.02
CA PRO A 264 6.41 -16.28 -1.40
C PRO A 264 4.96 -16.45 -1.83
N GLN A 265 4.38 -15.40 -2.42
CA GLN A 265 3.00 -15.32 -2.89
C GLN A 265 2.92 -14.58 -4.23
N TRP A 266 1.90 -14.84 -5.04
CA TRP A 266 1.71 -14.22 -6.36
C TRP A 266 0.28 -13.71 -6.53
N SER A 267 0.07 -12.64 -7.28
CA SER A 267 -1.26 -12.03 -7.41
C SER A 267 -1.79 -11.84 -8.83
N TYR A 268 -0.95 -12.02 -9.85
CA TYR A 268 -1.38 -11.97 -11.24
C TYR A 268 -1.36 -13.35 -11.91
N ARG A 269 -0.17 -13.91 -12.10
CA ARG A 269 0.03 -15.25 -12.69
C ARG A 269 1.20 -15.97 -12.04
N PRO A 270 1.10 -17.28 -11.78
CA PRO A 270 2.16 -18.07 -11.16
C PRO A 270 3.16 -18.62 -12.20
N ASN A 271 3.21 -18.08 -13.42
CA ASN A 271 4.05 -18.59 -14.49
C ASN A 271 5.49 -18.01 -14.47
N TRP A 272 5.70 -16.90 -13.77
CA TRP A 272 7.00 -16.23 -13.67
C TRP A 272 7.46 -16.10 -12.22
N LEU A 273 8.71 -16.47 -11.96
CA LEU A 273 9.31 -16.35 -10.62
C LEU A 273 9.29 -14.89 -10.11
N SER A 274 9.49 -13.92 -11.00
CA SER A 274 9.49 -12.49 -10.67
C SER A 274 8.11 -11.92 -10.34
N ASN A 275 7.04 -12.73 -10.38
CA ASN A 275 5.71 -12.36 -9.88
C ASN A 275 5.51 -12.79 -8.42
N PHE A 276 6.47 -13.49 -7.81
CA PHE A 276 6.39 -13.92 -6.43
C PHE A 276 7.05 -12.93 -5.50
N PHE A 277 6.37 -12.62 -4.40
CA PHE A 277 6.90 -11.82 -3.30
C PHE A 277 8.23 -12.39 -2.80
N GLY A 278 9.17 -11.49 -2.49
CA GLY A 278 10.52 -11.85 -2.04
C GLY A 278 11.43 -12.39 -3.15
N VAL A 279 10.96 -12.44 -4.40
CA VAL A 279 11.76 -12.88 -5.56
C VAL A 279 11.68 -11.91 -6.75
N GLU A 280 10.94 -10.81 -6.60
CA GLU A 280 10.76 -9.79 -7.64
C GLU A 280 12.08 -9.11 -8.06
N GLY A 281 13.08 -9.05 -7.16
CA GLY A 281 14.43 -8.57 -7.46
C GLY A 281 15.13 -9.30 -8.62
N ASP A 282 14.81 -10.57 -8.87
CA ASP A 282 15.32 -11.28 -10.06
C ASP A 282 14.76 -10.69 -11.36
N GLY A 283 13.54 -10.17 -11.33
CA GLY A 283 12.95 -9.41 -12.44
C GLY A 283 13.69 -8.09 -12.65
N GLN A 284 13.88 -7.31 -11.58
CA GLN A 284 14.61 -6.04 -11.63
C GLN A 284 16.04 -6.19 -12.18
N LYS A 285 16.75 -7.27 -11.83
CA LYS A 285 18.06 -7.58 -12.43
C LYS A 285 18.01 -7.82 -13.93
N LYS A 286 16.92 -8.42 -14.46
CA LYS A 286 16.74 -8.55 -15.92
C LYS A 286 16.60 -7.20 -16.62
N LEU A 287 15.89 -6.25 -16.00
CA LEU A 287 15.82 -4.87 -16.49
C LEU A 287 17.21 -4.22 -16.51
N LEU A 288 17.96 -4.33 -15.41
CA LEU A 288 19.34 -3.82 -15.36
C LEU A 288 20.19 -4.42 -16.47
N LYS A 289 20.11 -5.73 -16.69
CA LYS A 289 20.81 -6.39 -17.80
C LYS A 289 20.39 -5.84 -19.17
N ALA A 290 19.11 -5.58 -19.39
CA ALA A 290 18.62 -5.00 -20.64
C ALA A 290 19.18 -3.58 -20.87
N MET A 291 19.20 -2.74 -19.82
CA MET A 291 19.79 -1.39 -19.90
C MET A 291 21.30 -1.44 -20.17
N LEU A 292 22.03 -2.32 -19.49
CA LEU A 292 23.49 -2.38 -19.58
C LEU A 292 23.99 -2.95 -20.92
N ASN A 293 23.19 -3.78 -21.58
CA ASN A 293 23.48 -4.30 -22.91
C ASN A 293 23.06 -3.37 -24.05
N HIS A 294 22.32 -2.31 -23.74
CA HIS A 294 21.80 -1.38 -24.73
C HIS A 294 22.77 -0.21 -24.97
N PRO A 295 22.82 0.41 -26.17
CA PRO A 295 23.69 1.55 -26.47
C PRO A 295 23.56 2.76 -25.52
N ILE A 296 22.44 2.87 -24.79
CA ILE A 296 22.23 3.90 -23.77
C ILE A 296 23.28 3.82 -22.64
N ASN A 297 23.91 2.66 -22.41
CA ASN A 297 24.99 2.49 -21.44
C ASN A 297 26.30 3.07 -21.98
N ARG A 298 26.43 4.41 -21.95
CA ARG A 298 27.53 5.17 -22.53
C ARG A 298 28.91 4.69 -22.07
N ASP A 299 29.04 4.51 -20.76
CA ASP A 299 30.32 4.22 -20.11
C ASP A 299 30.57 2.71 -19.94
N LYS A 300 29.70 1.86 -20.53
CA LYS A 300 29.81 0.39 -20.51
C LYS A 300 29.94 -0.19 -19.11
N LEU A 301 29.12 0.29 -18.16
CA LEU A 301 29.01 -0.29 -16.83
C LEU A 301 28.74 -1.80 -16.96
N SER A 302 29.48 -2.63 -16.21
CA SER A 302 29.36 -4.08 -16.35
C SER A 302 28.16 -4.64 -15.58
N ILE A 303 27.54 -5.68 -16.13
CA ILE A 303 26.43 -6.41 -15.46
C ILE A 303 26.87 -6.95 -14.09
N ARG A 304 28.10 -7.47 -14.00
CA ARG A 304 28.64 -8.02 -12.75
C ARG A 304 28.72 -6.96 -11.65
N GLU A 305 29.19 -5.77 -11.99
CA GLU A 305 29.26 -4.65 -11.06
C GLU A 305 27.86 -4.21 -10.62
N ALA A 306 26.93 -4.03 -11.55
CA ALA A 306 25.56 -3.63 -11.23
C ALA A 306 24.83 -4.67 -10.36
N TYR A 307 24.98 -5.96 -10.64
CA TYR A 307 24.33 -7.01 -9.83
C TYR A 307 24.90 -7.07 -8.42
N ARG A 308 26.23 -6.92 -8.28
CA ARG A 308 26.87 -6.85 -6.96
C ARG A 308 26.38 -5.64 -6.18
N LEU A 309 26.32 -4.47 -6.82
CA LEU A 309 25.81 -3.25 -6.20
C LEU A 309 24.34 -3.40 -5.78
N PHE A 310 23.51 -4.03 -6.61
CA PHE A 310 22.12 -4.32 -6.28
C PHE A 310 22.02 -5.17 -5.00
N ASP A 311 22.77 -6.27 -4.94
CA ASP A 311 22.71 -7.21 -3.81
C ASP A 311 23.24 -6.58 -2.51
N GLU A 312 24.37 -5.87 -2.58
CA GLU A 312 24.96 -5.16 -1.45
C GLU A 312 24.02 -4.05 -0.93
N THR A 313 23.46 -3.23 -1.82
CA THR A 313 22.54 -2.15 -1.44
C THR A 313 21.23 -2.69 -0.87
N ARG A 314 20.66 -3.76 -1.46
CA ARG A 314 19.43 -4.38 -0.95
C ARG A 314 19.64 -4.92 0.46
N ALA A 315 20.72 -5.66 0.68
CA ALA A 315 21.04 -6.22 1.99
C ALA A 315 21.23 -5.12 3.06
N LYS A 316 21.99 -4.07 2.73
CA LYS A 316 22.20 -2.94 3.62
C LYS A 316 20.89 -2.20 3.94
N HIS A 317 20.05 -1.98 2.93
CA HIS A 317 18.77 -1.30 3.12
C HIS A 317 17.80 -2.13 3.97
N LEU A 318 17.74 -3.44 3.75
CA LEU A 318 16.96 -4.37 4.59
C LEU A 318 17.45 -4.33 6.04
N GLN A 319 18.77 -4.31 6.28
CA GLN A 319 19.34 -4.17 7.63
C GLN A 319 18.89 -2.87 8.30
N THR A 320 19.04 -1.74 7.61
CA THR A 320 18.62 -0.43 8.11
C THR A 320 17.13 -0.40 8.43
N ARG A 321 16.27 -0.88 7.52
CA ARG A 321 14.81 -0.89 7.71
C ARG A 321 14.33 -1.92 8.74
N SER A 322 15.14 -2.94 9.05
CA SER A 322 14.82 -3.91 10.11
C SER A 322 14.73 -3.23 11.48
N TYR A 323 15.45 -2.12 11.70
CA TYR A 323 15.30 -1.33 12.93
C TYR A 323 13.87 -0.82 13.12
N ASP A 324 13.17 -0.40 12.06
CA ASP A 324 11.80 0.10 12.18
C ASP A 324 10.82 -0.99 12.60
N LEU A 325 10.99 -2.22 12.09
CA LEU A 325 10.19 -3.37 12.51
C LEU A 325 10.39 -3.67 14.01
N ILE A 326 11.60 -3.46 14.53
CA ILE A 326 11.93 -3.63 15.96
C ILE A 326 11.35 -2.49 16.82
N GLY A 327 10.96 -1.36 16.20
CA GLY A 327 10.52 -0.13 16.87
C GLY A 327 11.65 0.87 17.13
N LEU A 328 12.86 0.61 16.63
CA LEU A 328 14.01 1.52 16.67
C LEU A 328 13.99 2.47 15.47
N ASP A 329 14.75 3.57 15.53
CA ASP A 329 14.86 4.53 14.44
C ASP A 329 15.88 4.07 13.38
N SER A 330 15.43 3.82 12.15
CA SER A 330 16.32 3.45 11.04
C SER A 330 17.15 4.61 10.50
N GLU A 331 16.72 5.87 10.71
CA GLU A 331 17.48 7.06 10.30
C GLU A 331 18.57 7.41 11.32
N ARG A 332 18.40 6.94 12.56
CA ARG A 332 19.38 7.07 13.65
C ARG A 332 19.53 5.73 14.37
N PRO A 333 20.17 4.73 13.72
CA PRO A 333 20.26 3.38 14.25
C PRO A 333 20.90 3.35 15.63
N PHE A 334 20.31 2.59 16.54
CA PHE A 334 20.93 2.27 17.82
C PHE A 334 22.18 1.41 17.59
N VAL A 335 23.33 1.90 18.02
CA VAL A 335 24.61 1.19 17.96
C VAL A 335 24.80 0.42 19.26
N SER A 336 24.53 -0.88 19.21
CA SER A 336 24.73 -1.79 20.34
C SER A 336 26.22 -1.97 20.64
N ARG A 337 26.58 -2.01 21.93
CA ARG A 337 27.92 -2.39 22.41
C ARG A 337 28.02 -3.88 22.71
N ARG A 338 26.89 -4.55 22.93
CA ARG A 338 26.82 -5.99 23.23
C ARG A 338 26.67 -6.86 22.00
N LEU A 339 26.17 -6.30 20.90
CA LEU A 339 25.91 -7.00 19.65
C LEU A 339 26.79 -6.38 18.57
N SER A 340 27.70 -7.18 18.02
CA SER A 340 28.61 -6.76 16.95
C SER A 340 27.86 -6.50 15.63
N GLN A 341 28.49 -5.76 14.72
CA GLN A 341 27.91 -5.53 13.38
C GLN A 341 27.62 -6.85 12.65
N ASP A 342 28.52 -7.84 12.76
CA ASP A 342 28.35 -9.14 12.13
C ASP A 342 27.17 -9.92 12.72
N GLU A 343 26.94 -9.82 14.03
CA GLU A 343 25.77 -10.41 14.68
C GLU A 343 24.47 -9.72 14.27
N PHE A 344 24.48 -8.41 13.99
CA PHE A 344 23.30 -7.73 13.47
C PHE A 344 22.99 -8.16 12.03
N ILE A 345 24.03 -8.32 11.22
CA ILE A 345 23.93 -8.89 9.87
C ILE A 345 23.41 -10.33 9.95
N GLU A 346 23.89 -11.14 10.89
CA GLU A 346 23.39 -12.50 11.13
C GLU A 346 21.90 -12.48 11.49
N MET A 347 21.50 -11.65 12.46
CA MET A 347 20.11 -11.52 12.91
C MET A 347 19.17 -11.18 11.74
N THR A 348 19.54 -10.20 10.92
CA THR A 348 18.73 -9.76 9.77
C THR A 348 18.71 -10.80 8.64
N THR A 349 19.80 -11.55 8.44
CA THR A 349 19.88 -12.66 7.49
C THR A 349 18.95 -13.81 7.91
N ILE A 350 18.93 -14.16 9.20
CA ILE A 350 18.01 -15.17 9.74
C ILE A 350 16.57 -14.71 9.57
N PHE A 351 16.27 -13.42 9.86
CA PHE A 351 14.95 -12.84 9.65
C PHE A 351 14.47 -13.02 8.20
N GLU A 352 15.30 -12.64 7.22
CA GLU A 352 14.94 -12.78 5.80
C GLU A 352 14.75 -14.25 5.41
N GLU A 353 15.67 -15.14 5.80
CA GLU A 353 15.62 -16.55 5.47
C GLU A 353 14.34 -17.22 6.00
N LEU A 354 14.06 -17.05 7.30
CA LEU A 354 12.93 -17.70 7.96
C LEU A 354 11.59 -17.11 7.52
N SER A 355 11.52 -15.81 7.26
CA SER A 355 10.33 -15.11 6.75
C SER A 355 9.82 -15.70 5.42
N LEU A 356 10.73 -16.22 4.59
CA LEU A 356 10.41 -16.80 3.28
C LEU A 356 10.07 -18.30 3.34
N LYS A 357 10.11 -18.93 4.53
CA LYS A 357 9.80 -20.36 4.66
C LYS A 357 8.29 -20.61 4.66
N MET A 358 7.88 -21.59 3.86
CA MET A 358 6.47 -21.93 3.62
C MET A 358 6.22 -23.44 3.66
N SER A 359 4.97 -23.84 3.83
CA SER A 359 4.52 -25.21 3.61
C SER A 359 4.51 -25.58 2.12
N ALA A 360 4.36 -26.86 1.80
CA ALA A 360 4.25 -27.34 0.42
C ALA A 360 2.87 -27.04 -0.22
N ASN A 361 2.14 -26.06 0.30
CA ASN A 361 0.79 -25.70 -0.13
C ASN A 361 0.82 -24.62 -1.21
N PHE A 362 1.07 -25.02 -2.46
CA PHE A 362 1.17 -24.09 -3.57
C PHE A 362 -0.14 -23.35 -3.90
N LYS A 363 -1.32 -23.90 -3.57
CA LYS A 363 -2.59 -23.15 -3.68
C LYS A 363 -2.62 -21.93 -2.77
N ALA A 364 -2.20 -22.10 -1.52
CA ALA A 364 -2.12 -21.03 -0.52
C ALA A 364 -1.12 -19.91 -0.88
N THR A 365 -0.28 -20.08 -1.93
CA THR A 365 0.56 -18.98 -2.47
C THR A 365 -0.25 -17.90 -3.18
N ALA A 366 -1.52 -18.15 -3.50
CA ALA A 366 -2.45 -17.14 -3.95
C ALA A 366 -3.06 -16.39 -2.74
N PRO A 367 -2.95 -15.05 -2.63
CA PRO A 367 -3.44 -14.27 -1.50
C PRO A 367 -4.96 -14.32 -1.24
N TRP A 368 -5.75 -14.80 -2.20
CA TRP A 368 -7.20 -14.94 -2.08
C TRP A 368 -7.64 -16.34 -1.66
N ASP A 369 -6.72 -17.31 -1.59
CA ASP A 369 -7.01 -18.67 -1.18
C ASP A 369 -7.31 -18.73 0.33
N GLU A 370 -8.32 -19.51 0.73
CA GLU A 370 -8.74 -19.61 2.13
C GLU A 370 -7.67 -20.23 3.03
N GLU A 371 -6.78 -21.05 2.47
CA GLU A 371 -5.66 -21.65 3.20
C GLU A 371 -4.41 -20.75 3.23
N ASN A 372 -4.43 -19.57 2.60
CA ASN A 372 -3.32 -18.60 2.62
C ASN A 372 -2.75 -18.32 4.03
N PRO A 373 -3.57 -18.19 5.10
CA PRO A 373 -3.05 -18.00 6.46
C PRO A 373 -2.14 -19.14 6.95
N SER A 374 -2.29 -20.36 6.40
CA SER A 374 -1.46 -21.53 6.75
C SER A 374 -0.14 -21.64 5.97
N LEU A 375 0.09 -20.76 4.98
CA LEU A 375 1.22 -20.87 4.07
C LEU A 375 2.58 -20.72 4.77
N HIS A 376 2.73 -19.67 5.57
CA HIS A 376 4.01 -19.28 6.14
C HIS A 376 4.29 -20.04 7.42
N ILE A 377 5.57 -20.38 7.64
CA ILE A 377 6.00 -21.14 8.81
C ILE A 377 6.31 -20.22 10.00
N PHE A 378 6.84 -19.02 9.72
CA PHE A 378 7.24 -18.03 10.72
C PHE A 378 6.54 -16.69 10.47
N ASP A 379 5.93 -16.12 11.50
CA ASP A 379 5.25 -14.82 11.50
C ASP A 379 6.06 -13.79 12.30
N PHE A 380 7.03 -13.18 11.63
CA PHE A 380 7.81 -12.09 12.21
C PHE A 380 6.99 -10.83 12.48
N SER A 381 5.87 -10.62 11.79
CA SER A 381 5.03 -9.43 12.02
C SER A 381 4.37 -9.54 13.39
N ASN A 382 3.80 -10.72 13.69
CA ASN A 382 3.28 -11.02 15.02
C ASN A 382 4.38 -10.95 16.09
N PHE A 383 5.53 -11.56 15.84
CA PHE A 383 6.66 -11.52 16.78
C PHE A 383 7.08 -10.08 17.09
N PHE A 384 7.40 -9.26 16.09
CA PHE A 384 7.85 -7.89 16.32
C PHE A 384 6.77 -7.00 16.96
N ARG A 385 5.50 -7.25 16.63
CA ARG A 385 4.37 -6.51 17.20
C ARG A 385 4.23 -6.74 18.71
N TYR A 386 4.35 -7.99 19.16
CA TYR A 386 3.99 -8.37 20.53
C TYR A 386 5.17 -8.70 21.45
N ALA A 387 6.33 -9.11 20.92
CA ALA A 387 7.49 -9.46 21.75
C ALA A 387 7.93 -8.32 22.70
N PRO A 388 7.95 -7.03 22.29
CA PRO A 388 8.30 -5.94 23.20
C PRO A 388 7.35 -5.80 24.40
N LEU A 389 6.06 -6.12 24.24
CA LEU A 389 5.06 -6.02 25.32
C LEU A 389 5.31 -7.03 26.46
N PHE A 390 5.96 -8.15 26.15
CA PHE A 390 6.27 -9.19 27.12
C PHE A 390 7.65 -9.05 27.77
N PHE A 391 8.43 -8.05 27.36
CA PHE A 391 9.77 -7.84 27.91
C PHE A 391 9.73 -7.41 29.39
N ASP A 392 8.58 -6.93 29.88
CA ASP A 392 8.37 -6.40 31.24
C ASP A 392 7.81 -7.42 32.22
N ILE A 393 7.26 -8.54 31.75
CA ILE A 393 6.42 -9.45 32.56
C ILE A 393 7.21 -10.71 33.00
N ASP A 394 8.49 -10.56 33.36
CA ASP A 394 9.40 -11.66 33.71
C ASP A 394 9.57 -12.74 32.63
N ALA A 395 10.59 -12.52 31.80
CA ALA A 395 11.15 -13.39 30.77
C ALA A 395 10.16 -13.80 29.66
N LEU A 396 10.25 -13.15 28.51
CA LEU A 396 9.93 -13.78 27.22
C LEU A 396 10.78 -15.06 27.12
N SER A 397 10.30 -16.19 27.65
CA SER A 397 11.03 -17.45 27.62
C SER A 397 11.30 -17.84 26.17
N ASP A 398 12.33 -18.66 25.94
CA ASP A 398 12.63 -19.12 24.58
C ASP A 398 11.44 -19.86 23.97
N GLN A 399 10.70 -20.63 24.78
CA GLN A 399 9.47 -21.27 24.35
C GLN A 399 8.38 -20.27 23.96
N LYS A 400 8.17 -19.20 24.74
CA LYS A 400 7.17 -18.18 24.41
C LYS A 400 7.57 -17.37 23.18
N ALA A 401 8.85 -17.02 23.05
CA ALA A 401 9.39 -16.33 21.88
C ALA A 401 9.23 -17.16 20.60
N VAL A 402 9.57 -18.45 20.66
CA VAL A 402 9.34 -19.38 19.54
C VAL A 402 7.84 -19.52 19.28
N GLY A 403 7.00 -19.59 20.32
CA GLY A 403 5.55 -19.61 20.16
C GLY A 403 4.99 -18.38 19.42
N LEU A 404 5.54 -17.18 19.68
CA LEU A 404 5.11 -15.93 19.03
C LEU A 404 5.54 -15.84 17.56
N ILE A 405 6.74 -16.34 17.24
CA ILE A 405 7.26 -16.31 15.87
C ILE A 405 6.73 -17.45 15.02
N ARG A 406 6.25 -18.53 15.63
CA ARG A 406 5.58 -19.62 14.91
C ARG A 406 4.19 -19.19 14.47
N ASN A 407 3.88 -19.45 13.21
CA ASN A 407 2.50 -19.32 12.75
C ASN A 407 1.65 -20.49 13.31
N PRO A 408 0.67 -20.25 14.18
CA PRO A 408 -0.16 -21.30 14.74
C PRO A 408 -1.09 -21.94 13.70
N ALA A 409 -1.36 -21.25 12.59
CA ALA A 409 -2.15 -21.78 11.48
C ALA A 409 -1.32 -22.61 10.49
N ALA A 410 0.02 -22.65 10.62
CA ALA A 410 0.88 -23.37 9.70
C ALA A 410 0.58 -24.87 9.73
N ARG A 411 0.46 -25.48 8.55
CA ARG A 411 0.23 -26.91 8.39
C ARG A 411 1.19 -27.48 7.34
N LEU A 412 1.70 -28.68 7.58
CA LEU A 412 2.42 -29.44 6.57
C LEU A 412 1.41 -30.07 5.62
N CYS A 413 1.02 -29.32 4.59
CA CYS A 413 0.11 -29.76 3.54
C CYS A 413 0.79 -29.67 2.16
N HIS A 414 0.30 -30.47 1.23
CA HIS A 414 0.82 -30.56 -0.14
C HIS A 414 -0.29 -30.22 -1.12
N SER A 415 -0.04 -29.24 -1.98
CA SER A 415 -0.96 -28.92 -3.09
C SER A 415 -0.18 -28.48 -4.33
N LYS A 416 -0.91 -28.35 -5.44
CA LYS A 416 -0.42 -27.80 -6.71
C LYS A 416 -1.33 -26.67 -7.15
N VAL A 417 -0.79 -25.75 -7.94
CA VAL A 417 -1.55 -24.64 -8.53
C VAL A 417 -1.51 -24.73 -10.05
N ALA A 418 -2.66 -24.52 -10.69
CA ALA A 418 -2.76 -24.54 -12.14
C ALA A 418 -1.96 -23.38 -12.75
N GLY A 419 -1.30 -23.62 -13.90
CA GLY A 419 -0.52 -22.62 -14.62
C GLY A 419 0.89 -22.33 -14.07
N MET A 420 1.30 -22.98 -12.97
CA MET A 420 2.68 -22.94 -12.49
C MET A 420 3.55 -23.97 -13.23
N PRO A 421 4.63 -23.58 -13.91
CA PRO A 421 5.55 -24.51 -14.55
C PRO A 421 6.25 -25.41 -13.53
N GLU A 422 6.46 -26.68 -13.86
CA GLU A 422 7.13 -27.63 -12.97
C GLU A 422 8.54 -27.14 -12.58
N SER A 423 9.28 -26.54 -13.51
CA SER A 423 10.61 -25.97 -13.23
C SER A 423 10.57 -24.85 -12.18
N LEU A 424 9.46 -24.12 -12.09
CA LEU A 424 9.27 -23.05 -11.12
C LEU A 424 8.93 -23.66 -9.76
N GLU A 425 7.98 -24.60 -9.74
CA GLU A 425 7.59 -25.34 -8.54
C GLU A 425 8.82 -26.01 -7.90
N GLN A 426 9.66 -26.70 -8.68
CA GLN A 426 10.89 -27.33 -8.18
C GLN A 426 11.87 -26.33 -7.55
N LYS A 427 12.05 -25.15 -8.17
CA LYS A 427 12.89 -24.08 -7.60
C LYS A 427 12.34 -23.58 -6.26
N MET A 428 11.03 -23.39 -6.19
CA MET A 428 10.35 -22.95 -4.97
C MET A 428 10.46 -24.00 -3.86
N ARG A 429 10.22 -25.28 -4.20
CA ARG A 429 10.38 -26.42 -3.28
C ARG A 429 11.78 -26.48 -2.69
N LYS A 430 12.81 -26.35 -3.52
CA LYS A 430 14.20 -26.43 -3.08
C LYS A 430 14.59 -25.32 -2.11
N LYS A 431 14.04 -24.11 -2.26
CA LYS A 431 14.52 -22.92 -1.54
C LYS A 431 13.66 -22.55 -0.33
N TYR A 432 12.34 -22.70 -0.45
CA TYR A 432 11.38 -22.08 0.47
C TYR A 432 10.51 -23.09 1.22
N VAL A 433 10.26 -24.28 0.64
CA VAL A 433 9.36 -25.26 1.25
C VAL A 433 10.06 -26.00 2.38
N VAL A 434 9.41 -26.06 3.53
CA VAL A 434 9.78 -26.95 4.64
C VAL A 434 9.08 -28.29 4.45
N SER A 435 9.86 -29.35 4.27
CA SER A 435 9.35 -30.64 3.82
C SER A 435 9.28 -31.72 4.91
N SER A 436 9.87 -31.46 6.08
CA SER A 436 9.92 -32.45 7.17
C SER A 436 9.95 -31.80 8.56
N GLN A 437 9.57 -32.58 9.58
CA GLN A 437 9.69 -32.16 10.97
C GLN A 437 11.14 -31.94 11.41
N GLU A 438 12.09 -32.69 10.85
CA GLU A 438 13.52 -32.52 11.15
C GLU A 438 14.04 -31.19 10.60
N GLU A 439 13.69 -30.84 9.37
CA GLU A 439 14.01 -29.52 8.80
C GLU A 439 13.38 -28.41 9.64
N LEU A 440 12.11 -28.60 10.04
CA LEU A 440 11.38 -27.67 10.87
C LEU A 440 12.07 -27.42 12.22
N GLN A 441 12.60 -28.45 12.88
CA GLN A 441 13.37 -28.35 14.12
C GLN A 441 14.70 -27.60 13.92
N LYS A 442 15.40 -27.84 12.79
CA LYS A 442 16.63 -27.08 12.46
C LYS A 442 16.34 -25.59 12.28
N LEU A 443 15.20 -25.25 11.67
CA LEU A 443 14.77 -23.86 11.52
C LEU A 443 14.36 -23.24 12.87
N ASP A 444 13.79 -24.01 13.80
CA ASP A 444 13.54 -23.53 15.16
C ASP A 444 14.82 -23.15 15.91
N LEU A 445 15.90 -23.92 15.73
CA LEU A 445 17.20 -23.55 16.30
C LEU A 445 17.72 -22.23 15.73
N LYS A 446 17.51 -21.96 14.43
CA LYS A 446 17.81 -20.65 13.84
C LYS A 446 16.92 -19.55 14.41
N ALA A 447 15.63 -19.82 14.59
CA ALA A 447 14.70 -18.86 15.21
C ALA A 447 15.14 -18.50 16.64
N LEU A 448 15.60 -19.49 17.43
CA LEU A 448 16.18 -19.28 18.76
C LEU A 448 17.43 -18.40 18.72
N ARG A 449 18.31 -18.59 17.74
CA ARG A 449 19.48 -17.72 17.53
C ARG A 449 19.04 -16.28 17.25
N PHE A 450 18.06 -16.08 16.37
CA PHE A 450 17.48 -14.75 16.11
C PHE A 450 16.91 -14.13 17.39
N ILE A 451 16.11 -14.89 18.16
CA ILE A 451 15.51 -14.43 19.42
C ILE A 451 16.59 -14.02 20.43
N THR A 452 17.69 -14.77 20.51
CA THR A 452 18.82 -14.45 21.41
C THR A 452 19.45 -13.11 21.05
N LEU A 453 19.76 -12.90 19.77
CA LEU A 453 20.32 -11.64 19.26
C LEU A 453 19.36 -10.46 19.48
N TYR A 454 18.08 -10.65 19.18
CA TYR A 454 17.02 -9.66 19.39
C TYR A 454 16.88 -9.26 20.87
N LYS A 455 16.87 -10.24 21.79
CA LYS A 455 16.82 -10.01 23.24
C LYS A 455 18.04 -9.24 23.74
N THR A 456 19.24 -9.57 23.25
CA THR A 456 20.46 -8.84 23.59
C THR A 456 20.37 -7.37 23.18
N LEU A 457 19.91 -7.11 21.95
CA LEU A 457 19.72 -5.76 21.43
C LEU A 457 18.71 -4.95 22.26
N LEU A 458 17.50 -5.49 22.47
CA LEU A 458 16.46 -4.81 23.22
C LEU A 458 16.79 -4.65 24.70
N GLY A 459 17.43 -5.65 25.31
CA GLY A 459 17.89 -5.57 26.70
C GLY A 459 18.92 -4.46 26.91
N GLU A 460 19.85 -4.29 25.96
CA GLU A 460 20.79 -3.17 26.00
C GLU A 460 20.09 -1.83 25.78
N TYR A 461 19.23 -1.73 24.75
CA TYR A 461 18.50 -0.50 24.45
C TYR A 461 17.69 -0.03 25.67
N ARG A 462 16.92 -0.95 26.27
CA ARG A 462 16.11 -0.67 27.47
C ARG A 462 16.95 -0.19 28.64
N ALA A 463 18.13 -0.77 28.86
CA ALA A 463 19.03 -0.34 29.93
C ALA A 463 19.65 1.04 29.65
N SER A 464 19.90 1.36 28.38
CA SER A 464 20.56 2.62 27.97
C SER A 464 19.62 3.81 27.76
N ALA A 465 18.36 3.56 27.41
CA ALA A 465 17.36 4.57 27.08
C ALA A 465 15.96 4.17 27.62
N PRO A 466 15.82 3.95 28.94
CA PRO A 466 14.58 3.47 29.55
C PRO A 466 13.38 4.39 29.28
N GLU A 467 13.58 5.70 29.20
CA GLU A 467 12.56 6.70 28.90
C GLU A 467 12.01 6.59 27.47
N SER A 468 12.76 5.95 26.56
CA SER A 468 12.40 5.76 25.16
C SER A 468 11.76 4.39 24.88
N TRP A 469 11.62 3.54 25.91
CA TRP A 469 11.07 2.19 25.79
C TRP A 469 9.63 2.19 25.27
N ASN A 470 8.76 3.01 25.85
CA ASN A 470 7.35 3.07 25.47
C ASN A 470 7.16 3.49 24.00
N LYS A 471 8.00 4.40 23.51
CA LYS A 471 8.00 4.83 22.11
C LYS A 471 8.44 3.70 21.17
N LEU A 472 9.42 2.90 21.57
CA LEU A 472 9.83 1.71 20.82
C LEU A 472 8.68 0.71 20.72
N VAL A 473 8.06 0.38 21.86
CA VAL A 473 6.94 -0.56 21.93
C VAL A 473 5.79 -0.09 21.05
N LEU A 474 5.42 1.19 21.15
CA LEU A 474 4.40 1.82 20.32
C LEU A 474 4.72 1.71 18.83
N LYS A 475 5.94 2.10 18.41
CA LYS A 475 6.36 2.04 17.01
C LYS A 475 6.35 0.61 16.47
N ALA A 476 6.90 -0.35 17.22
CA ALA A 476 6.89 -1.76 16.86
C ALA A 476 5.46 -2.28 16.69
N PHE A 477 4.54 -1.87 17.57
CA PHE A 477 3.15 -2.29 17.52
C PHE A 477 2.42 -1.79 16.25
N VAL A 478 2.65 -0.54 15.88
CA VAL A 478 2.01 0.12 14.72
C VAL A 478 2.61 -0.35 13.40
N VAL A 479 3.95 -0.34 13.28
CA VAL A 479 4.64 -0.65 12.02
C VAL A 479 4.37 -2.09 11.56
N ASN A 480 4.21 -3.01 12.49
CA ASN A 480 4.00 -4.43 12.18
C ASN A 480 2.54 -4.82 11.94
N GLU A 481 1.60 -3.89 12.08
CA GLU A 481 0.18 -4.19 11.89
C GLU A 481 -0.16 -4.69 10.47
N GLU A 482 -1.05 -5.67 10.38
CA GLU A 482 -1.56 -6.19 9.11
C GLU A 482 -2.38 -5.13 8.36
N ARG A 483 -2.13 -4.94 7.06
CA ARG A 483 -2.89 -4.00 6.21
C ARG A 483 -4.14 -4.67 5.64
N THR A 484 -5.06 -5.07 6.51
CA THR A 484 -6.24 -5.90 6.19
C THR A 484 -7.00 -5.42 4.95
N TYR A 485 -7.16 -4.11 4.79
CA TYR A 485 -7.92 -3.55 3.66
C TYR A 485 -7.11 -3.32 2.38
N MET A 486 -5.80 -3.52 2.41
CA MET A 486 -4.93 -3.64 1.23
C MET A 486 -4.57 -5.10 0.89
N ASN A 487 -5.04 -6.06 1.68
CA ASN A 487 -4.98 -7.47 1.28
C ASN A 487 -5.89 -7.73 0.07
N CYS A 488 -5.61 -8.79 -0.68
CA CYS A 488 -6.52 -9.24 -1.74
C CYS A 488 -7.92 -9.55 -1.19
N ARG A 489 -7.97 -10.32 -0.11
CA ARG A 489 -9.16 -10.54 0.71
C ARG A 489 -8.85 -10.27 2.19
N PRO A 490 -9.70 -9.52 2.92
CA PRO A 490 -11.01 -8.99 2.50
C PRO A 490 -10.95 -7.64 1.76
N GLY A 491 -9.78 -6.99 1.62
CA GLY A 491 -9.67 -5.61 1.14
C GLY A 491 -10.39 -5.30 -0.18
N ASN A 492 -10.12 -6.06 -1.24
CA ASN A 492 -10.78 -5.83 -2.53
C ASN A 492 -12.30 -6.06 -2.46
N ASP A 493 -12.74 -7.05 -1.69
CA ASP A 493 -14.17 -7.36 -1.48
C ASP A 493 -14.90 -6.21 -0.76
N VAL A 494 -14.25 -5.61 0.25
CA VAL A 494 -14.77 -4.42 0.96
C VAL A 494 -14.91 -3.25 -0.01
N LEU A 495 -13.90 -3.01 -0.85
CA LEU A 495 -13.96 -1.93 -1.83
C LEU A 495 -15.07 -2.14 -2.87
N VAL A 496 -15.22 -3.36 -3.39
CA VAL A 496 -16.31 -3.71 -4.31
C VAL A 496 -17.66 -3.48 -3.65
N ALA A 497 -17.84 -3.91 -2.40
CA ALA A 497 -19.07 -3.70 -1.65
C ALA A 497 -19.38 -2.21 -1.49
N LEU A 498 -18.39 -1.38 -1.13
CA LEU A 498 -18.57 0.06 -1.00
C LEU A 498 -18.97 0.70 -2.33
N VAL A 499 -18.34 0.33 -3.44
CA VAL A 499 -18.73 0.83 -4.77
C VAL A 499 -20.15 0.41 -5.13
N GLN A 500 -20.57 -0.83 -4.83
CA GLN A 500 -21.96 -1.25 -5.06
C GLN A 500 -22.95 -0.41 -4.25
N ASN A 501 -22.66 -0.14 -2.98
CA ASN A 501 -23.50 0.70 -2.12
C ASN A 501 -23.54 2.16 -2.62
N LEU A 502 -22.44 2.69 -3.15
CA LEU A 502 -22.41 4.00 -3.82
C LEU A 502 -23.36 4.03 -5.02
N GLN A 503 -23.28 3.02 -5.89
CA GLN A 503 -24.13 2.95 -7.09
C GLN A 503 -25.61 2.78 -6.75
N GLN A 504 -25.93 2.12 -5.62
CA GLN A 504 -27.28 2.02 -5.09
C GLN A 504 -27.73 3.25 -4.28
N ARG A 505 -26.90 4.29 -4.19
CA ARG A 505 -27.18 5.54 -3.46
C ARG A 505 -27.49 5.32 -1.98
N VAL A 506 -26.86 4.33 -1.36
CA VAL A 506 -26.93 4.12 0.10
C VAL A 506 -26.34 5.32 0.85
N PHE A 507 -25.34 5.97 0.26
CA PHE A 507 -24.77 7.23 0.71
C PHE A 507 -24.43 8.10 -0.50
N LYS A 508 -24.20 9.39 -0.26
CA LYS A 508 -23.81 10.38 -1.27
C LYS A 508 -22.31 10.27 -1.63
N PRO A 509 -21.88 10.80 -2.78
CA PRO A 509 -20.47 10.83 -3.18
C PRO A 509 -19.54 11.51 -2.15
N GLU A 510 -19.98 12.60 -1.52
CA GLU A 510 -19.26 13.28 -0.46
C GLU A 510 -19.00 12.38 0.76
N GLU A 511 -20.00 11.59 1.12
CA GLU A 511 -19.99 10.64 2.22
C GLU A 511 -19.07 9.44 1.93
N PHE A 512 -19.02 9.00 0.67
CA PHE A 512 -18.12 7.92 0.23
C PHE A 512 -16.64 8.23 0.46
N SER A 513 -16.24 9.49 0.28
CA SER A 513 -14.85 9.92 0.46
C SER A 513 -14.34 9.64 1.88
N LEU A 514 -15.19 9.73 2.91
CA LEU A 514 -14.81 9.43 4.30
C LEU A 514 -14.45 7.95 4.48
N ARG A 515 -15.20 7.05 3.84
CA ARG A 515 -14.97 5.60 3.88
C ARG A 515 -13.65 5.23 3.20
N ILE A 516 -13.33 5.86 2.06
CA ILE A 516 -12.04 5.69 1.38
C ILE A 516 -10.88 6.25 2.23
N GLN A 517 -11.07 7.40 2.91
CA GLN A 517 -10.06 7.93 3.83
C GLN A 517 -9.83 7.00 5.03
N ALA A 518 -10.89 6.42 5.59
CA ALA A 518 -10.80 5.45 6.68
C ALA A 518 -10.09 4.16 6.23
N LEU A 519 -10.33 3.68 4.99
CA LEU A 519 -9.58 2.58 4.35
C LEU A 519 -8.08 2.85 4.26
N ILE A 520 -7.70 4.04 3.80
CA ILE A 520 -6.29 4.46 3.72
C ILE A 520 -5.68 4.52 5.12
N MET A 521 -6.37 5.15 6.07
CA MET A 521 -5.92 5.25 7.46
C MET A 521 -5.74 3.88 8.11
N ALA A 522 -6.65 2.94 7.86
CA ALA A 522 -6.58 1.58 8.37
C ALA A 522 -5.40 0.76 7.82
N CYS A 523 -4.73 1.24 6.76
CA CYS A 523 -3.58 0.58 6.14
C CYS A 523 -2.27 1.36 6.32
N ASP A 524 -2.33 2.56 6.88
CA ASP A 524 -1.16 3.38 7.17
C ASP A 524 -0.42 2.81 8.39
N ARG A 525 0.89 2.62 8.28
CA ARG A 525 1.75 2.05 9.35
C ARG A 525 2.77 3.06 9.86
N THR A 526 2.53 4.34 9.57
CA THR A 526 3.31 5.45 10.11
C THR A 526 2.79 5.88 11.48
N MET A 527 3.68 6.47 12.29
CA MET A 527 3.35 7.07 13.59
C MET A 527 2.67 8.45 13.45
N LYS A 528 1.69 8.54 12.55
CA LYS A 528 1.02 9.81 12.27
C LYS A 528 0.08 10.18 13.42
N ASN A 529 0.35 11.33 14.03
CA ASN A 529 -0.49 11.88 15.09
C ASN A 529 -1.86 12.26 14.51
N ARG A 530 -2.93 11.78 15.14
CA ARG A 530 -4.32 12.02 14.73
C ARG A 530 -5.06 12.79 15.83
N LEU A 531 -5.52 12.10 16.88
CA LEU A 531 -6.23 12.71 18.00
C LEU A 531 -5.30 12.86 19.19
N HIS A 532 -5.22 14.06 19.78
CA HIS A 532 -4.41 14.35 20.98
C HIS A 532 -2.93 13.91 20.89
N GLY A 533 -2.34 13.88 19.69
CA GLY A 533 -0.97 13.39 19.52
C GLY A 533 -0.82 11.87 19.54
N SER A 534 -1.92 11.11 19.62
CA SER A 534 -1.95 9.64 19.55
C SER A 534 -2.11 9.13 18.11
N CYS A 535 -1.79 7.86 17.90
CA CYS A 535 -1.99 7.16 16.63
C CYS A 535 -3.11 6.11 16.73
N PHE A 536 -3.77 5.81 15.62
CA PHE A 536 -4.75 4.72 15.57
C PHE A 536 -4.09 3.39 15.20
N SER A 537 -4.63 2.30 15.74
CA SER A 537 -4.31 0.92 15.40
C SER A 537 -5.59 0.07 15.47
N ASN A 538 -5.55 -1.12 14.89
CA ASN A 538 -6.63 -2.10 14.91
C ASN A 538 -7.96 -1.55 14.38
N ILE A 539 -7.87 -0.71 13.33
CA ILE A 539 -9.06 -0.10 12.74
C ILE A 539 -9.91 -1.19 12.07
N ARG A 540 -11.18 -1.29 12.50
CA ARG A 540 -12.22 -2.08 11.83
C ARG A 540 -13.29 -1.14 11.27
N LEU A 541 -13.46 -1.20 9.96
CA LEU A 541 -14.35 -0.34 9.19
C LEU A 541 -15.76 -0.92 9.08
N TYR A 542 -16.72 -0.01 9.10
CA TYR A 542 -18.14 -0.25 8.95
C TYR A 542 -18.72 0.78 7.96
N MET A 543 -19.97 0.60 7.58
CA MET A 543 -20.66 1.49 6.65
C MET A 543 -20.88 2.89 7.23
N ASP A 544 -20.99 3.02 8.54
CA ASP A 544 -21.41 4.21 9.29
C ASP A 544 -20.35 4.68 10.30
N GLY A 545 -19.15 4.09 10.27
CA GLY A 545 -18.08 4.45 11.18
C GLY A 545 -16.91 3.46 11.18
N PHE A 546 -16.10 3.53 12.23
CA PHE A 546 -15.06 2.54 12.51
C PHE A 546 -14.81 2.38 14.00
N SER A 547 -14.36 1.20 14.42
CA SER A 547 -13.77 0.99 15.74
C SER A 547 -12.25 0.96 15.63
N ALA A 548 -11.54 1.39 16.67
CA ALA A 548 -10.09 1.44 16.70
C ALA A 548 -9.53 1.45 18.13
N LEU A 549 -8.21 1.36 18.24
CA LEU A 549 -7.45 1.68 19.43
C LEU A 549 -6.66 2.97 19.20
N LEU A 550 -6.78 3.92 20.12
CA LEU A 550 -5.99 5.14 20.15
C LEU A 550 -4.80 4.94 21.09
N LEU A 551 -3.59 4.90 20.53
CA LEU A 551 -2.35 4.55 21.24
C LEU A 551 -1.56 5.81 21.60
N GLY A 552 -1.16 5.95 22.87
CA GLY A 552 -0.31 7.03 23.37
C GLY A 552 1.14 6.61 23.64
N ASP A 553 2.04 7.59 23.68
CA ASP A 553 3.47 7.38 23.97
C ASP A 553 3.75 7.06 25.45
N ASN A 554 2.75 7.19 26.32
CA ASN A 554 2.75 6.80 27.72
C ASN A 554 2.54 5.28 27.94
N ALA A 555 2.60 4.46 26.89
CA ALA A 555 2.26 3.03 26.91
C ALA A 555 0.83 2.72 27.39
N MET A 556 -0.09 3.64 27.10
CA MET A 556 -1.52 3.46 27.33
C MET A 556 -2.31 3.56 26.03
N PHE A 557 -3.41 2.84 25.94
CA PHE A 557 -4.36 2.92 24.83
C PHE A 557 -5.78 3.23 25.31
N LYS A 558 -6.62 3.75 24.41
CA LYS A 558 -8.05 3.97 24.63
C LYS A 558 -8.84 3.31 23.51
N PRO A 559 -9.91 2.55 23.79
CA PRO A 559 -10.81 2.07 22.76
C PRO A 559 -11.59 3.27 22.19
N VAL A 560 -11.81 3.27 20.88
CA VAL A 560 -12.51 4.34 20.17
C VAL A 560 -13.59 3.76 19.27
N LEU A 561 -14.77 4.36 19.31
CA LEU A 561 -15.80 4.22 18.29
C LEU A 561 -15.94 5.56 17.56
N ALA A 562 -15.61 5.58 16.27
CA ALA A 562 -15.78 6.72 15.40
C ALA A 562 -17.08 6.57 14.61
N LEU A 563 -17.96 7.55 14.72
CA LEU A 563 -19.25 7.62 14.05
C LEU A 563 -19.18 8.64 12.94
N PHE A 564 -19.56 8.26 11.72
CA PHE A 564 -19.69 9.23 10.64
C PHE A 564 -20.98 10.04 10.82
N ASN A 565 -20.91 11.35 10.56
CA ASN A 565 -22.04 12.25 10.79
C ASN A 565 -23.23 12.01 9.83
N ASP A 566 -23.01 11.27 8.74
CA ASP A 566 -24.00 10.86 7.74
C ASP A 566 -24.73 9.55 8.09
N ARG A 567 -24.45 8.95 9.25
CA ARG A 567 -25.05 7.67 9.65
C ARG A 567 -26.59 7.74 9.74
N PRO A 568 -27.31 6.64 9.44
CA PRO A 568 -28.74 6.56 9.68
C PRO A 568 -29.07 6.81 11.16
N GLY A 569 -30.05 7.68 11.42
CA GLY A 569 -30.43 8.03 12.79
C GLY A 569 -29.37 8.83 13.56
N ALA A 570 -28.54 9.61 12.86
CA ALA A 570 -27.67 10.62 13.48
C ALA A 570 -28.49 11.68 14.24
N GLY A 571 -28.85 11.36 15.48
CA GLY A 571 -29.31 12.33 16.48
C GLY A 571 -28.15 12.85 17.32
N GLU A 572 -28.42 13.90 18.11
CA GLU A 572 -27.51 14.30 19.19
C GLU A 572 -27.33 13.12 20.14
N LEU A 573 -26.09 12.74 20.39
CA LEU A 573 -25.74 11.75 21.40
C LEU A 573 -26.16 12.28 22.77
N SER A 574 -26.69 11.41 23.64
CA SER A 574 -26.98 11.86 25.01
C SER A 574 -25.69 12.16 25.78
N ASP A 575 -25.79 12.91 26.88
CA ASP A 575 -24.67 13.14 27.80
C ASP A 575 -24.15 11.85 28.47
N ASN A 576 -24.85 10.72 28.26
CA ASN A 576 -24.67 9.45 28.96
C ASN A 576 -24.09 8.35 28.06
N VAL A 577 -23.11 8.70 27.23
CA VAL A 577 -22.36 7.73 26.42
C VAL A 577 -21.36 6.95 27.29
N ARG A 578 -21.37 5.62 27.14
CA ARG A 578 -20.52 4.70 27.90
C ARG A 578 -19.96 3.58 27.02
N VAL A 579 -18.88 2.95 27.47
CA VAL A 579 -18.33 1.73 26.89
C VAL A 579 -18.31 0.64 27.96
N GLU A 580 -18.74 -0.57 27.61
CA GLU A 580 -18.58 -1.76 28.44
C GLU A 580 -17.32 -2.51 28.03
N TYR A 581 -16.50 -2.85 29.03
CA TYR A 581 -15.30 -3.67 28.91
C TYR A 581 -15.19 -4.57 30.15
N GLU A 582 -14.88 -5.86 29.98
CA GLU A 582 -14.86 -6.86 31.08
C GLU A 582 -16.14 -6.84 31.94
N ASN A 583 -17.31 -6.68 31.29
CA ASN A 583 -18.63 -6.56 31.94
C ASN A 583 -18.77 -5.36 32.91
N ARG A 584 -17.96 -4.31 32.73
CA ARG A 584 -18.02 -3.08 33.54
C ARG A 584 -18.26 -1.85 32.65
N PRO A 585 -19.18 -0.95 33.03
CA PRO A 585 -19.41 0.28 32.29
C PRO A 585 -18.37 1.36 32.64
N HIS A 586 -17.90 2.07 31.63
CA HIS A 586 -16.99 3.20 31.74
C HIS A 586 -17.55 4.38 30.96
N ARG A 587 -17.41 5.61 31.49
CA ARG A 587 -17.85 6.82 30.79
C ARG A 587 -16.97 7.09 29.57
N CYS A 588 -17.58 7.49 28.46
CA CYS A 588 -16.86 7.93 27.27
C CYS A 588 -16.72 9.46 27.23
N LYS A 589 -15.66 9.93 26.57
CA LYS A 589 -15.55 11.32 26.10
C LYS A 589 -15.98 11.36 24.63
N ALA A 590 -16.92 12.22 24.28
CA ALA A 590 -17.28 12.51 22.90
C ALA A 590 -16.46 13.70 22.37
N GLU A 591 -15.91 13.58 21.16
CA GLU A 591 -15.16 14.65 20.49
C GLU A 591 -15.49 14.67 19.01
N ILE A 592 -15.66 15.86 18.43
CA ILE A 592 -15.97 16.03 17.00
C ILE A 592 -14.72 16.55 16.31
N SER A 593 -14.33 15.94 15.19
CA SER A 593 -13.32 16.46 14.28
C SER A 593 -13.75 16.23 12.84
N GLY A 594 -13.92 17.32 12.09
CA GLY A 594 -14.52 17.29 10.76
C GLY A 594 -15.90 16.63 10.75
N GLU A 595 -16.05 15.60 9.93
CA GLU A 595 -17.32 14.87 9.70
C GLU A 595 -17.45 13.60 10.55
N VAL A 596 -16.64 13.48 11.62
CA VAL A 596 -16.56 12.29 12.47
C VAL A 596 -16.71 12.67 13.93
N THR A 597 -17.56 11.94 14.64
CA THR A 597 -17.69 11.99 16.09
C THR A 597 -17.00 10.79 16.72
N TYR A 598 -16.02 11.04 17.59
CA TYR A 598 -15.23 10.03 18.29
C TYR A 598 -15.73 9.84 19.71
N LEU A 599 -16.05 8.59 20.05
CA LEU A 599 -16.35 8.16 21.41
C LEU A 599 -15.12 7.46 21.98
N ILE A 600 -14.48 8.09 22.95
CA ILE A 600 -13.19 7.67 23.51
C ILE A 600 -13.44 7.07 24.89
N GLY A 601 -13.10 5.78 25.04
CA GLY A 601 -13.27 5.04 26.28
C GLY A 601 -12.15 5.26 27.32
N PRO A 602 -12.06 4.38 28.34
CA PRO A 602 -11.08 4.51 29.41
C PRO A 602 -9.66 4.23 28.92
N GLU A 603 -8.69 4.75 29.66
CA GLU A 603 -7.27 4.50 29.43
C GLU A 603 -6.85 3.14 30.02
N LEU A 604 -6.22 2.30 29.20
CA LEU A 604 -5.80 0.93 29.53
C LEU A 604 -4.31 0.71 29.21
N PRO A 605 -3.59 -0.11 29.99
CA PRO A 605 -2.16 -0.33 29.78
C PRO A 605 -1.87 -1.25 28.59
N PHE A 606 -0.78 -0.98 27.86
CA PHE A 606 -0.37 -1.73 26.67
C PHE A 606 -0.20 -3.24 26.87
N ASN A 607 0.15 -3.71 28.06
CA ASN A 607 0.29 -5.15 28.33
C ASN A 607 -1.02 -5.93 28.12
N ARG A 608 -2.17 -5.26 28.08
CA ARG A 608 -3.48 -5.86 27.74
C ARG A 608 -3.66 -6.08 26.23
N LEU A 609 -2.87 -5.44 25.37
CA LEU A 609 -3.07 -5.48 23.91
C LEU A 609 -2.99 -6.90 23.31
N TYR A 610 -2.23 -7.80 23.92
CA TYR A 610 -2.12 -9.18 23.43
C TYR A 610 -3.36 -10.03 23.71
N ASP A 611 -4.01 -9.80 24.85
CA ASP A 611 -5.19 -10.58 25.28
C ASP A 611 -6.51 -9.98 24.77
N LEU A 612 -6.46 -8.85 24.07
CA LEU A 612 -7.64 -8.22 23.49
C LEU A 612 -8.25 -9.10 22.39
N VAL A 613 -9.49 -9.53 22.62
CA VAL A 613 -10.30 -10.22 21.62
C VAL A 613 -10.99 -9.15 20.75
N PRO A 614 -11.23 -9.41 19.45
CA PRO A 614 -12.14 -8.59 18.65
C PRO A 614 -13.46 -8.37 19.38
N ASP A 615 -14.02 -7.16 19.30
CA ASP A 615 -15.31 -6.79 19.89
C ASP A 615 -15.35 -6.81 21.44
N SER A 616 -14.19 -6.71 22.10
CA SER A 616 -14.10 -6.57 23.57
C SER A 616 -14.74 -5.29 24.13
N PHE A 617 -15.06 -4.31 23.27
CA PHE A 617 -15.59 -3.00 23.64
C PHE A 617 -16.95 -2.78 23.01
N ARG A 618 -17.97 -2.59 23.84
CA ARG A 618 -19.34 -2.32 23.40
C ARG A 618 -19.76 -0.93 23.83
N PHE A 619 -20.11 -0.06 22.89
CA PHE A 619 -20.46 1.32 23.17
C PHE A 619 -21.97 1.49 23.27
N PHE A 620 -22.43 2.36 24.16
CA PHE A 620 -23.84 2.60 24.41
C PHE A 620 -24.11 4.10 24.51
N ASP A 621 -25.27 4.51 24.03
CA ASP A 621 -25.88 5.80 24.30
C ASP A 621 -27.12 5.57 25.19
N GLY A 622 -27.01 5.92 26.48
CA GLY A 622 -27.99 5.53 27.49
C GLY A 622 -28.10 3.99 27.61
N THR A 623 -29.27 3.45 27.26
CA THR A 623 -29.55 2.00 27.28
C THR A 623 -29.36 1.33 25.91
N GLN A 624 -29.20 2.12 24.84
CA GLN A 624 -29.09 1.61 23.48
C GLN A 624 -27.62 1.33 23.13
N GLU A 625 -27.34 0.12 22.65
CA GLU A 625 -26.02 -0.19 22.09
C GLU A 625 -25.83 0.52 20.74
N LEU A 626 -24.66 1.13 20.56
CA LEU A 626 -24.23 1.76 19.33
C LEU A 626 -23.58 0.69 18.45
N THR A 627 -24.40 0.01 17.66
CA THR A 627 -23.94 -0.99 16.69
C THR A 627 -23.67 -0.34 15.35
N LEU A 628 -22.49 -0.60 14.78
CA LEU A 628 -22.13 -0.18 13.43
C LEU A 628 -22.54 -1.23 12.40
N THR A 629 -22.86 -0.78 11.20
CA THR A 629 -23.36 -1.62 10.11
C THR A 629 -22.21 -2.23 9.32
N GLU A 630 -22.13 -3.56 9.24
CA GLU A 630 -21.07 -4.23 8.48
C GLU A 630 -21.10 -3.87 6.99
N ILE A 631 -19.91 -3.68 6.41
CA ILE A 631 -19.78 -3.48 4.96
C ILE A 631 -20.03 -4.81 4.28
N SER A 632 -21.17 -4.92 3.60
CA SER A 632 -21.55 -6.10 2.83
C SER A 632 -21.87 -5.71 1.40
N ARG A 633 -21.70 -6.68 0.48
CA ARG A 633 -22.11 -6.50 -0.91
C ARG A 633 -23.61 -6.19 -0.93
N ALA A 634 -23.96 -5.16 -1.67
CA ALA A 634 -25.35 -4.75 -1.76
C ALA A 634 -26.17 -5.91 -2.37
N LYS A 635 -27.35 -6.18 -1.81
CA LYS A 635 -28.23 -7.22 -2.38
C LYS A 635 -28.56 -6.81 -3.82
N PRO A 636 -28.53 -7.74 -4.79
CA PRO A 636 -29.06 -7.44 -6.11
C PRO A 636 -30.50 -6.95 -5.93
N PRO A 637 -30.96 -5.94 -6.70
CA PRO A 637 -32.36 -5.56 -6.69
C PRO A 637 -33.18 -6.83 -6.95
N SER A 638 -34.13 -7.13 -6.07
CA SER A 638 -35.11 -8.18 -6.33
C SER A 638 -35.82 -7.84 -7.64
N GLU A 639 -35.72 -8.73 -8.62
CA GLU A 639 -36.45 -8.64 -9.89
C GLU A 639 -37.96 -8.52 -9.69
#